data_AF-A0AA36BDW5-F1
#
_entry.id   AF-A0AA36BDW5-F1
#
_cell.length_a   1.000
_cell.length_b   1.000
_cell.length_c   1.000
_cell.angle_alpha   90.00
_cell.angle_beta   90.00
_cell.angle_gamma   90.00
#
_symmetry.space_group_name_H-M   'P 1'
#
loop_
_entity.id
_entity.type
_entity.pdbx_description
1 polymer ?
#
loop_
_entity_poly.entity_id
_entity_poly.type
_entity_poly.pdbx_seq_one_letter_code
_entity_poly.pdbx_strand_id
1 'polypeptide(L)'
;MLSCVLQVLTVYITKVVINCQNTSSLMPLIRSRQTARDVILLIKRNCVHIYCNPFNCDIILPYANSWHNLCLHCLDSDQFQDTDKAEDFKINSFIAMVTGCRCIGVCYSATEEPETFHFMDIEKWPLVQAFANESYQSQGFFTMLYQVKDISEMVQPLFCVVDWTYLENIITKHLPSFEHQWSVMIQSTAHAIQSGRGEITESGIREPLETYYKHACLNTQYQQQYSDSRHQPFVFIGSNASKDHILNPQPSLKKSSPLSYDITAGSPVLVVCQEVSAKVPLRCCRTYFIDEFHLTDNSESDDAKNKFRLMQILYLTLVEAVLQAINVYKESASVQQAKNTALNVIKESSVLFKSDVLGNHLRISKNIEFVLEDINTKSSQKNPFVDKDGQCRHRSTIKWIQMSIWNIPDCGGQNSSSACSLTFGETFLVSALLFSDDNSLTTKSTEVQVLTAQIPRYHCWTNVPIQDNISHIGDCLKLTDMLGDAVCDSNTIELVDADTVWDVVRTGHLFVQQHGLVVHLTGQNPVIVPNSGITSLDIYYEDSSSSAVVVLLNLTATSCPHKLLVPSLNDRRTLILLFQPKTKANKILFAKLLPHWKNGTIPLVYLKQLPSHIAKLCNSRLTSSLEVAANQKMVWTLEQASDHLHGLDIFLHHLLVSNSHIQQPIVTDLGRILLTGSSPLPTTTTTGTEDNKHTVVVTILAGIRGSYKESFCKVFTGLAKDYNSWIIFQQPIRNAEEFDAKKLQQQLSCSLQNQSQQVRRSASGGRKSMRIIVVVPGYTEIIDVVRAVHSHPDRNIAAQMDIGAVTVCVNPDNSFLENRFMFPTLWNQCLEGWINNILFIASKKSEKNLHLIKKIEQLVKKKNHQVNILTVFDGQLNMSSDIDLILSENSFNTDELIRSRHLITPNWMDPQTSKTQYSAAVPVVDVKLVFDKELDKTLFIQRLTGLKEQLAGYPFHGNVYHVRGQVQFLKEKSMCELQYITLSNQLIIDKVTLQPQPPGQKLQSQQKSFLVFSGCHLNKDELKIWLKTCLKKIGSQKPFLDRHQLSNKLVRLIQKRHSVDQLPPGWFFNGQSYVSLTGERSPNHPNLDQFLDHYTATKNSEITNYNKKIDKQNQENILQFFEED
;
A
#
# COMPACT_ATOMS: atom_id res chain seq x y z
N MET A 1 2.22 -8.07 2.73
CA MET A 1 1.00 -8.81 2.32
C MET A 1 -0.17 -8.63 3.30
N LEU A 2 -0.06 -8.92 4.61
CA LEU A 2 -1.19 -8.74 5.54
C LEU A 2 -1.67 -7.28 5.70
N SER A 3 -0.80 -6.27 5.54
CA SER A 3 -1.18 -4.85 5.60
C SER A 3 -2.00 -4.39 4.37
N CYS A 4 -1.68 -4.86 3.15
CA CYS A 4 -2.53 -4.63 1.98
C CYS A 4 -3.80 -5.51 2.00
N VAL A 5 -3.73 -6.70 2.60
CA VAL A 5 -4.91 -7.55 2.85
C VAL A 5 -5.86 -6.86 3.83
N LEU A 6 -5.35 -6.09 4.80
CA LEU A 6 -6.16 -5.25 5.67
C LEU A 6 -6.89 -4.15 4.90
N GLN A 7 -6.26 -3.49 3.92
CA GLN A 7 -6.89 -2.49 3.02
C GLN A 7 -8.01 -3.06 2.14
N VAL A 8 -7.95 -4.35 1.77
CA VAL A 8 -9.01 -5.00 0.96
C VAL A 8 -10.05 -5.71 1.83
N LEU A 9 -9.67 -6.25 3.00
CA LEU A 9 -10.62 -6.68 4.03
C LEU A 9 -11.45 -5.52 4.57
N THR A 10 -10.91 -4.29 4.55
CA THR A 10 -11.67 -3.06 4.83
C THR A 10 -12.61 -2.66 3.69
N VAL A 11 -12.70 -3.38 2.57
CA VAL A 11 -13.67 -3.04 1.50
C VAL A 11 -14.61 -4.20 1.18
N TYR A 12 -14.32 -5.45 1.55
CA TYR A 12 -15.10 -6.60 1.09
C TYR A 12 -15.35 -7.66 2.15
N ILE A 13 -16.52 -7.64 2.79
CA ILE A 13 -17.26 -8.87 3.10
C ILE A 13 -18.78 -8.63 3.04
N THR A 14 -19.47 -9.19 2.04
CA THR A 14 -20.93 -9.01 1.84
C THR A 14 -21.78 -9.95 2.70
N LYS A 15 -21.20 -10.65 3.68
CA LYS A 15 -21.94 -11.39 4.72
C LYS A 15 -21.26 -11.48 6.08
N VAL A 16 -20.06 -10.91 6.22
CA VAL A 16 -19.37 -10.85 7.50
C VAL A 16 -19.35 -9.39 7.89
N VAL A 17 -20.45 -9.01 8.53
CA VAL A 17 -20.62 -7.73 9.20
C VAL A 17 -19.73 -7.77 10.45
N ILE A 18 -18.41 -7.77 10.32
CA ILE A 18 -17.52 -7.72 11.50
C ILE A 18 -17.79 -6.39 12.21
N ASN A 19 -18.50 -6.47 13.31
CA ASN A 19 -18.89 -5.41 14.21
C ASN A 19 -17.67 -5.06 15.08
N CYS A 20 -16.59 -4.62 14.44
CA CYS A 20 -15.40 -4.11 15.12
C CYS A 20 -15.40 -2.58 15.11
N GLN A 21 -15.34 -2.01 16.31
CA GLN A 21 -15.60 -0.62 16.65
C GLN A 21 -14.63 0.42 16.04
N ASN A 22 -13.62 0.00 15.28
CA ASN A 22 -12.68 0.90 14.60
C ASN A 22 -13.00 1.17 13.13
N THR A 23 -14.06 0.59 12.56
CA THR A 23 -14.40 0.78 11.14
C THR A 23 -15.57 1.76 10.96
N SER A 24 -15.47 2.96 11.51
CA SER A 24 -16.51 4.01 11.42
C SER A 24 -16.66 4.61 10.01
N SER A 25 -15.67 4.42 9.14
CA SER A 25 -15.67 4.85 7.73
C SER A 25 -16.15 3.79 6.73
N LEU A 26 -16.13 2.51 7.08
CA LEU A 26 -16.52 1.40 6.19
C LEU A 26 -18.03 1.28 6.00
N MET A 27 -18.77 1.29 7.11
CA MET A 27 -20.20 1.01 7.09
C MET A 27 -21.00 2.03 6.28
N PRO A 28 -20.70 3.35 6.32
CA PRO A 28 -21.30 4.30 5.41
C PRO A 28 -20.87 4.08 3.96
N LEU A 29 -19.60 3.72 3.70
CA LEU A 29 -19.11 3.46 2.33
C LEU A 29 -19.76 2.21 1.70
N ILE A 30 -19.97 1.15 2.49
CA ILE A 30 -20.61 -0.11 2.08
C ILE A 30 -22.13 0.07 1.92
N ARG A 31 -22.76 0.94 2.73
CA ARG A 31 -24.18 1.32 2.56
C ARG A 31 -24.41 2.33 1.44
N SER A 32 -23.47 3.26 1.20
CA SER A 32 -23.61 4.31 0.18
C SER A 32 -23.16 3.85 -1.20
N ARG A 33 -22.21 2.92 -1.30
CA ARG A 33 -21.82 2.28 -2.56
C ARG A 33 -22.60 0.98 -2.72
N GLN A 34 -23.79 1.07 -3.31
CA GLN A 34 -24.49 -0.08 -3.93
C GLN A 34 -23.62 -0.83 -4.97
N THR A 35 -22.42 -0.34 -5.28
CA THR A 35 -21.53 -0.70 -6.38
C THR A 35 -20.49 -1.79 -6.04
N ALA A 36 -20.65 -2.57 -4.98
CA ALA A 36 -19.71 -3.63 -4.60
C ALA A 36 -20.40 -4.96 -4.19
N ARG A 37 -21.56 -5.27 -4.79
CA ARG A 37 -22.18 -6.60 -4.68
C ARG A 37 -21.48 -7.56 -5.67
N ASP A 38 -21.42 -8.85 -5.32
CA ASP A 38 -20.81 -9.94 -6.12
C ASP A 38 -19.28 -9.87 -6.33
N VAL A 39 -18.54 -10.05 -5.24
CA VAL A 39 -17.08 -10.20 -5.25
C VAL A 39 -16.71 -11.37 -4.35
N ILE A 40 -15.78 -12.21 -4.81
CA ILE A 40 -15.23 -13.32 -4.02
C ILE A 40 -13.73 -13.11 -3.91
N LEU A 41 -13.22 -13.12 -2.68
CA LEU A 41 -11.79 -13.02 -2.39
C LEU A 41 -11.32 -14.30 -1.73
N LEU A 42 -10.26 -14.92 -2.28
CA LEU A 42 -9.60 -16.06 -1.67
C LEU A 42 -8.10 -15.83 -1.62
N ILE A 43 -7.57 -15.77 -0.39
CA ILE A 43 -6.14 -15.56 -0.13
C ILE A 43 -5.50 -16.91 0.15
N LYS A 44 -4.54 -17.30 -0.68
CA LYS A 44 -3.68 -18.47 -0.47
C LYS A 44 -2.29 -17.99 -0.05
N ARG A 45 -1.46 -18.91 0.41
CA ARG A 45 -0.07 -18.60 0.83
C ARG A 45 0.74 -17.91 -0.29
N ASN A 46 0.55 -18.35 -1.54
CA ASN A 46 1.40 -17.96 -2.66
C ASN A 46 0.69 -17.12 -3.73
N CYS A 47 -0.63 -16.96 -3.64
CA CYS A 47 -1.42 -16.23 -4.64
C CYS A 47 -2.72 -15.70 -4.03
N VAL A 48 -3.33 -14.73 -4.72
CA VAL A 48 -4.63 -14.19 -4.32
C VAL A 48 -5.59 -14.25 -5.50
N HIS A 49 -6.75 -14.83 -5.28
CA HIS A 49 -7.79 -14.89 -6.29
C HIS A 49 -8.90 -13.90 -5.98
N ILE A 50 -9.33 -13.16 -7.00
CA ILE A 50 -10.45 -12.23 -6.94
C ILE A 50 -11.40 -12.55 -8.08
N TYR A 51 -12.63 -12.88 -7.75
CA TYR A 51 -13.74 -12.80 -8.69
C TYR A 51 -14.44 -11.46 -8.52
N CYS A 52 -14.71 -10.78 -9.63
CA CYS A 52 -15.55 -9.57 -9.62
C CYS A 52 -16.25 -9.37 -10.97
N ASN A 53 -17.41 -8.73 -10.95
CA ASN A 53 -18.06 -8.26 -12.18
C ASN A 53 -17.23 -7.14 -12.86
N PRO A 54 -17.49 -6.82 -14.15
CA PRO A 54 -16.72 -5.80 -14.88
C PRO A 54 -16.80 -4.40 -14.25
N PHE A 55 -17.93 -4.05 -13.64
CA PHE A 55 -18.17 -2.74 -13.03
C PHE A 55 -17.37 -2.53 -11.74
N ASN A 56 -17.25 -3.57 -10.91
CA ASN A 56 -16.50 -3.55 -9.66
C ASN A 56 -15.00 -3.68 -9.91
N CYS A 57 -14.59 -4.23 -11.05
CA CYS A 57 -13.18 -4.43 -11.40
C CYS A 57 -12.38 -3.12 -11.31
N ASP A 58 -12.91 -2.01 -11.83
CA ASP A 58 -12.25 -0.71 -11.77
C ASP A 58 -12.17 -0.13 -10.35
N ILE A 59 -13.07 -0.55 -9.46
CA ILE A 59 -13.09 -0.14 -8.05
C ILE A 59 -12.08 -0.96 -7.24
N ILE A 60 -11.96 -2.26 -7.49
CA ILE A 60 -11.12 -3.19 -6.71
C ILE A 60 -9.66 -3.11 -7.13
N LEU A 61 -9.40 -3.03 -8.44
CA LEU A 61 -8.06 -3.17 -8.99
C LEU A 61 -7.04 -2.18 -8.39
N PRO A 62 -7.37 -0.90 -8.13
CA PRO A 62 -6.42 0.03 -7.48
C PRO A 62 -5.90 -0.45 -6.11
N TYR A 63 -6.69 -1.26 -5.38
CA TYR A 63 -6.32 -1.78 -4.06
C TYR A 63 -5.63 -3.16 -4.12
N ALA A 64 -5.89 -3.94 -5.17
CA ALA A 64 -5.32 -5.28 -5.37
C ALA A 64 -4.10 -5.28 -6.30
N ASN A 65 -3.80 -4.17 -6.98
CA ASN A 65 -2.79 -4.11 -8.06
C ASN A 65 -1.39 -4.56 -7.63
N SER A 66 -1.03 -4.29 -6.38
CA SER A 66 0.28 -4.51 -5.79
C SER A 66 0.45 -5.94 -5.25
N TRP A 67 -0.60 -6.76 -5.32
CA TRP A 67 -0.55 -8.13 -4.83
C TRP A 67 0.22 -9.03 -5.78
N HIS A 68 1.11 -9.82 -5.20
CA HIS A 68 1.89 -10.82 -5.93
C HIS A 68 0.98 -11.98 -6.31
N ASN A 69 1.15 -12.53 -7.52
CA ASN A 69 0.36 -13.64 -8.05
C ASN A 69 -1.15 -13.40 -7.96
N LEU A 70 -1.61 -12.21 -8.38
CA LEU A 70 -3.02 -11.87 -8.47
C LEU A 70 -3.70 -12.63 -9.63
N CYS A 71 -4.74 -13.40 -9.29
CA CYS A 71 -5.59 -14.13 -10.23
C CYS A 71 -6.96 -13.45 -10.32
N LEU A 72 -7.17 -12.68 -11.38
CA LEU A 72 -8.41 -11.93 -11.59
C LEU A 72 -9.39 -12.69 -12.48
N HIS A 73 -10.47 -13.18 -11.88
CA HIS A 73 -11.60 -13.82 -12.56
C HIS A 73 -12.67 -12.79 -12.86
N CYS A 74 -12.66 -12.24 -14.08
CA CYS A 74 -13.60 -11.20 -14.49
C CYS A 74 -13.93 -11.35 -15.98
N LEU A 75 -15.22 -11.41 -16.30
CA LEU A 75 -15.72 -11.38 -17.68
C LEU A 75 -15.47 -10.01 -18.32
N ASP A 76 -15.48 -9.96 -19.64
CA ASP A 76 -15.57 -8.69 -20.35
C ASP A 76 -17.01 -8.16 -20.35
N SER A 77 -17.17 -6.84 -20.47
CA SER A 77 -18.46 -6.15 -20.32
C SER A 77 -19.53 -6.66 -21.28
N ASP A 78 -19.14 -7.07 -22.50
CA ASP A 78 -20.06 -7.58 -23.53
C ASP A 78 -20.61 -8.97 -23.16
N GLN A 79 -19.75 -9.85 -22.62
CA GLN A 79 -20.14 -11.20 -22.21
C GLN A 79 -20.99 -11.19 -20.95
N PHE A 80 -20.79 -10.21 -20.07
CA PHE A 80 -21.53 -10.07 -18.82
C PHE A 80 -23.01 -9.67 -19.02
N GLN A 81 -23.40 -9.20 -20.22
CA GLN A 81 -24.80 -8.89 -20.51
C GLN A 81 -25.70 -10.13 -20.53
N ASP A 82 -25.10 -11.31 -20.74
CA ASP A 82 -25.78 -12.60 -20.68
C ASP A 82 -25.79 -13.11 -19.23
N THR A 83 -26.96 -13.07 -18.60
CA THR A 83 -27.12 -13.39 -17.17
C THR A 83 -26.75 -14.84 -16.85
N ASP A 84 -27.10 -15.77 -17.73
CA ASP A 84 -26.88 -17.20 -17.50
C ASP A 84 -25.38 -17.50 -17.58
N LYS A 85 -24.70 -16.95 -18.60
CA LYS A 85 -23.24 -17.04 -18.70
C LYS A 85 -22.52 -16.38 -17.52
N ALA A 86 -23.04 -15.27 -17.02
CA ALA A 86 -22.44 -14.56 -15.88
C ALA A 86 -22.55 -15.38 -14.58
N GLU A 87 -23.68 -16.03 -14.32
CA GLU A 87 -23.85 -16.92 -13.17
C GLU A 87 -23.00 -18.21 -13.31
N ASP A 88 -22.99 -18.84 -14.48
CA ASP A 88 -22.14 -20.00 -14.75
C ASP A 88 -20.66 -19.68 -14.54
N PHE A 89 -20.21 -18.54 -15.05
CA PHE A 89 -18.82 -18.09 -14.88
C PHE A 89 -18.49 -17.83 -13.41
N LYS A 90 -19.42 -17.28 -12.62
CA LYS A 90 -19.25 -17.04 -11.17
C LYS A 90 -19.05 -18.36 -10.42
N ILE A 91 -19.87 -19.36 -10.69
CA ILE A 91 -19.79 -20.69 -10.07
C ILE A 91 -18.48 -21.37 -10.46
N ASN A 92 -18.15 -21.39 -11.76
CA ASN A 92 -16.90 -21.96 -12.25
C ASN A 92 -15.66 -21.25 -11.68
N SER A 93 -15.71 -19.92 -11.54
CA SER A 93 -14.67 -19.14 -10.87
C SER A 93 -14.52 -19.54 -9.40
N PHE A 94 -15.62 -19.76 -8.68
CA PHE A 94 -15.56 -20.22 -7.29
C PHE A 94 -14.92 -21.61 -7.17
N ILE A 95 -15.34 -22.58 -7.99
CA ILE A 95 -14.74 -23.93 -8.07
C ILE A 95 -13.23 -23.82 -8.36
N ALA A 96 -12.88 -23.02 -9.36
CA ALA A 96 -11.50 -22.72 -9.73
C ALA A 96 -10.66 -22.19 -8.57
N MET A 97 -11.23 -21.26 -7.79
CA MET A 97 -10.58 -20.64 -6.65
C MET A 97 -10.30 -21.65 -5.53
N VAL A 98 -11.28 -22.47 -5.15
CA VAL A 98 -11.14 -23.43 -4.03
C VAL A 98 -10.35 -24.69 -4.38
N THR A 99 -10.19 -24.99 -5.67
CA THR A 99 -9.41 -26.14 -6.13
C THR A 99 -7.98 -26.11 -5.59
N GLY A 100 -7.51 -27.26 -5.10
CA GLY A 100 -6.19 -27.42 -4.47
C GLY A 100 -6.13 -27.01 -2.99
N CYS A 101 -7.21 -26.50 -2.40
CA CYS A 101 -7.30 -26.25 -0.97
C CYS A 101 -7.70 -27.53 -0.22
N ARG A 102 -7.17 -27.72 0.99
CA ARG A 102 -7.63 -28.80 1.92
C ARG A 102 -8.47 -28.26 3.07
N CYS A 103 -8.12 -27.07 3.54
CA CYS A 103 -8.78 -26.39 4.64
C CYS A 103 -9.08 -24.96 4.23
N ILE A 104 -10.27 -24.48 4.57
CA ILE A 104 -10.76 -23.15 4.22
C ILE A 104 -11.14 -22.44 5.52
N GLY A 105 -10.54 -21.27 5.75
CA GLY A 105 -10.90 -20.38 6.85
C GLY A 105 -11.99 -19.42 6.40
N VAL A 106 -13.07 -19.31 7.16
CA VAL A 106 -14.16 -18.36 6.93
C VAL A 106 -14.29 -17.49 8.16
N CYS A 107 -14.50 -16.19 8.00
CA CYS A 107 -14.91 -15.35 9.13
C CYS A 107 -16.42 -15.53 9.27
N TYR A 108 -16.89 -16.22 10.31
CA TYR A 108 -18.33 -16.44 10.52
C TYR A 108 -18.93 -15.45 11.52
N SER A 109 -18.32 -15.33 12.71
CA SER A 109 -18.83 -14.45 13.75
C SER A 109 -18.51 -12.98 13.45
N ALA A 110 -19.57 -12.21 13.36
CA ALA A 110 -19.57 -10.80 13.09
C ALA A 110 -19.74 -9.98 14.38
N THR A 111 -20.29 -10.57 15.44
CA THR A 111 -20.80 -9.85 16.62
C THR A 111 -20.03 -10.20 17.90
N GLU A 112 -20.04 -9.27 18.86
CA GLU A 112 -19.48 -9.50 20.22
C GLU A 112 -20.19 -10.66 20.95
N GLU A 113 -21.40 -11.05 20.52
CA GLU A 113 -22.05 -12.29 20.95
C GLU A 113 -21.61 -13.44 20.03
N PRO A 114 -20.95 -14.48 20.56
CA PRO A 114 -20.49 -15.61 19.76
C PRO A 114 -21.69 -16.45 19.34
N GLU A 115 -22.17 -16.26 18.11
CA GLU A 115 -22.96 -17.30 17.46
C GLU A 115 -22.09 -18.57 17.37
N THR A 116 -22.63 -19.70 17.82
CA THR A 116 -21.91 -20.97 17.77
C THR A 116 -21.74 -21.39 16.32
N PHE A 117 -20.51 -21.26 15.80
CA PHE A 117 -20.19 -21.67 14.43
C PHE A 117 -20.37 -23.20 14.27
N HIS A 118 -21.27 -23.60 13.38
CA HIS A 118 -21.32 -24.95 12.85
C HIS A 118 -20.92 -24.96 11.38
N PHE A 119 -19.97 -25.83 11.02
CA PHE A 119 -19.44 -25.93 9.65
C PHE A 119 -20.53 -26.21 8.60
N MET A 120 -21.61 -26.90 8.97
CA MET A 120 -22.76 -27.18 8.10
C MET A 120 -23.58 -25.94 7.75
N ASP A 121 -23.46 -24.83 8.47
CA ASP A 121 -24.18 -23.60 8.13
C ASP A 121 -23.68 -22.97 6.82
N ILE A 122 -22.45 -23.31 6.42
CA ILE A 122 -21.86 -22.86 5.16
C ILE A 122 -22.51 -23.56 3.96
N GLU A 123 -23.03 -24.78 4.13
CA GLU A 123 -23.80 -25.49 3.08
C GLU A 123 -25.11 -24.78 2.73
N LYS A 124 -25.59 -23.88 3.59
CA LYS A 124 -26.79 -23.07 3.31
C LYS A 124 -26.49 -21.87 2.40
N TRP A 125 -25.22 -21.60 2.09
CA TRP A 125 -24.86 -20.45 1.26
C TRP A 125 -25.16 -20.73 -0.21
N PRO A 126 -25.85 -19.83 -0.94
CA PRO A 126 -26.27 -20.08 -2.32
C PRO A 126 -25.13 -20.51 -3.26
N LEU A 127 -23.96 -19.88 -3.13
CA LEU A 127 -22.78 -20.22 -3.94
C LEU A 127 -22.23 -21.63 -3.63
N VAL A 128 -22.32 -22.06 -2.37
CA VAL A 128 -21.89 -23.38 -1.91
C VAL A 128 -22.91 -24.45 -2.34
N GLN A 129 -24.20 -24.12 -2.34
CA GLN A 129 -25.25 -24.99 -2.89
C GLN A 129 -25.09 -25.16 -4.40
N ALA A 130 -24.80 -24.08 -5.14
CA ALA A 130 -24.52 -24.15 -6.57
C ALA A 130 -23.27 -24.98 -6.87
N PHE A 131 -22.25 -24.91 -6.00
CA PHE A 131 -21.07 -25.77 -6.08
C PHE A 131 -21.43 -27.26 -5.98
N ALA A 132 -22.43 -27.65 -5.20
CA ALA A 132 -22.82 -29.06 -5.03
C ALA A 132 -23.73 -29.60 -6.15
N ASN A 133 -24.10 -28.77 -7.14
CA ASN A 133 -24.97 -29.18 -8.23
C ASN A 133 -24.22 -30.09 -9.22
N GLU A 134 -24.83 -31.21 -9.59
CA GLU A 134 -24.24 -32.25 -10.45
C GLU A 134 -23.80 -31.73 -11.83
N SER A 135 -24.40 -30.63 -12.30
CA SER A 135 -24.04 -29.99 -13.57
C SER A 135 -22.60 -29.47 -13.63
N TYR A 136 -21.96 -29.17 -12.49
CA TYR A 136 -20.64 -28.51 -12.46
C TYR A 136 -19.45 -29.44 -12.12
N GLN A 137 -19.55 -30.75 -12.40
CA GLN A 137 -18.48 -31.76 -12.18
C GLN A 137 -17.94 -31.85 -10.73
N SER A 138 -18.64 -31.27 -9.76
CA SER A 138 -18.26 -31.27 -8.35
C SER A 138 -18.47 -32.64 -7.69
N GLN A 139 -17.48 -33.12 -6.91
CA GLN A 139 -17.48 -34.45 -6.28
C GLN A 139 -18.30 -34.53 -4.96
N GLY A 140 -19.40 -33.77 -4.82
CA GLY A 140 -20.30 -33.81 -3.66
C GLY A 140 -20.37 -32.50 -2.86
N PHE A 141 -20.88 -32.58 -1.62
CA PHE A 141 -21.05 -31.44 -0.72
C PHE A 141 -19.71 -30.78 -0.36
N PHE A 142 -19.72 -29.46 -0.18
CA PHE A 142 -18.51 -28.67 0.00
C PHE A 142 -17.75 -29.03 1.28
N THR A 143 -18.46 -29.22 2.39
CA THR A 143 -17.92 -29.59 3.71
C THR A 143 -17.44 -31.05 3.78
N MET A 144 -17.82 -31.89 2.81
CA MET A 144 -17.24 -33.22 2.65
C MET A 144 -15.88 -33.18 1.96
N LEU A 145 -15.69 -32.25 1.04
CA LEU A 145 -14.43 -32.08 0.29
C LEU A 145 -13.41 -31.21 1.03
N TYR A 146 -13.87 -30.17 1.73
CA TYR A 146 -13.02 -29.18 2.38
C TYR A 146 -13.29 -29.08 3.88
N GLN A 147 -12.21 -29.04 4.68
CA GLN A 147 -12.34 -28.77 6.11
C GLN A 147 -12.54 -27.27 6.34
N VAL A 148 -13.72 -26.87 6.83
CA VAL A 148 -14.02 -25.46 7.09
C VAL A 148 -13.82 -25.10 8.56
N LYS A 149 -13.18 -23.96 8.82
CA LYS A 149 -12.89 -23.44 10.17
C LYS A 149 -13.28 -21.98 10.28
N ASP A 150 -13.79 -21.57 11.43
CA ASP A 150 -13.95 -20.15 11.75
C ASP A 150 -12.58 -19.55 12.11
N ILE A 151 -12.24 -18.43 11.47
CA ILE A 151 -11.00 -17.66 11.73
C ILE A 151 -11.28 -16.28 12.32
N SER A 152 -12.52 -15.99 12.72
CA SER A 152 -12.95 -14.67 13.21
C SER A 152 -12.08 -14.20 14.39
N GLU A 153 -11.79 -15.06 15.37
CA GLU A 153 -10.92 -14.72 16.52
C GLU A 153 -9.47 -14.37 16.12
N MET A 154 -8.96 -14.94 15.01
CA MET A 154 -7.62 -14.65 14.51
C MET A 154 -7.58 -13.34 13.72
N VAL A 155 -8.67 -13.00 13.03
CA VAL A 155 -8.77 -11.81 12.17
C VAL A 155 -9.17 -10.57 12.96
N GLN A 156 -10.04 -10.71 13.97
CA GLN A 156 -10.58 -9.61 14.77
C GLN A 156 -9.49 -8.63 15.29
N PRO A 157 -8.36 -9.09 15.85
CA PRO A 157 -7.36 -8.17 16.38
C PRO A 157 -6.58 -7.39 15.32
N LEU A 158 -6.62 -7.83 14.05
CA LEU A 158 -5.98 -7.10 12.95
C LEU A 158 -6.69 -5.75 12.71
N PHE A 159 -7.97 -5.62 13.07
CA PHE A 159 -8.73 -4.36 12.99
C PHE A 159 -8.40 -3.36 14.10
N CYS A 160 -7.63 -3.75 15.12
CA CYS A 160 -7.16 -2.84 16.19
C CYS A 160 -5.88 -2.09 15.80
N VAL A 161 -5.26 -2.45 14.67
CA VAL A 161 -4.00 -1.89 14.18
C VAL A 161 -4.25 -0.54 13.51
N VAL A 162 -3.44 0.46 13.81
CA VAL A 162 -3.48 1.76 13.12
C VAL A 162 -2.77 1.62 11.79
N ASP A 163 -3.53 1.58 10.70
CA ASP A 163 -2.99 1.68 9.35
C ASP A 163 -3.03 3.12 8.83
N TRP A 164 -2.42 3.32 7.65
CA TRP A 164 -2.35 4.61 6.98
C TRP A 164 -3.75 5.21 6.76
N THR A 165 -4.67 4.42 6.20
CA THR A 165 -5.98 4.89 5.77
C THR A 165 -6.88 5.23 6.95
N TYR A 166 -6.80 4.45 8.02
CA TYR A 166 -7.48 4.72 9.28
C TYR A 166 -6.99 6.02 9.91
N LEU A 167 -5.67 6.20 9.96
CA LEU A 167 -5.06 7.43 10.49
C LEU A 167 -5.41 8.66 9.63
N GLU A 168 -5.32 8.54 8.31
CA GLU A 168 -5.69 9.60 7.37
C GLU A 168 -7.15 10.02 7.59
N ASN A 169 -8.07 9.06 7.78
CA ASN A 169 -9.48 9.38 8.05
C ASN A 169 -9.69 10.07 9.40
N ILE A 170 -8.95 9.67 10.45
CA ILE A 170 -8.97 10.36 11.75
C ILE A 170 -8.54 11.82 11.55
N ILE A 171 -7.40 12.03 10.90
CA ILE A 171 -6.77 13.34 10.75
C ILE A 171 -7.59 14.25 9.83
N THR A 172 -8.07 13.77 8.69
CA THR A 172 -8.73 14.60 7.68
C THR A 172 -10.19 14.89 7.98
N LYS A 173 -10.90 14.00 8.68
CA LYS A 173 -12.36 14.14 8.91
C LYS A 173 -12.77 14.32 10.36
N HIS A 174 -12.16 13.59 11.28
CA HIS A 174 -12.62 13.54 12.66
C HIS A 174 -11.91 14.56 13.57
N LEU A 175 -10.60 14.75 13.39
CA LEU A 175 -9.82 15.73 14.13
C LEU A 175 -10.28 17.20 13.92
N PRO A 176 -10.59 17.67 12.68
CA PRO A 176 -11.10 19.03 12.47
C PRO A 176 -12.42 19.26 13.21
N SER A 177 -13.31 18.26 13.17
CA SER A 177 -14.60 18.32 13.86
C SER A 177 -14.43 18.38 15.37
N PHE A 178 -13.49 17.59 15.91
CA PHE A 178 -13.15 17.53 17.33
C PHE A 178 -12.58 18.87 17.82
N GLU A 179 -11.56 19.42 17.14
CA GLU A 179 -10.98 20.72 17.50
C GLU A 179 -11.97 21.88 17.37
N HIS A 180 -12.90 21.80 16.41
CA HIS A 180 -13.95 22.79 16.25
C HIS A 180 -14.91 22.81 17.44
N GLN A 181 -15.34 21.66 17.97
CA GLN A 181 -16.23 21.63 19.15
C GLN A 181 -15.57 22.29 20.36
N TRP A 182 -14.28 22.01 20.57
CA TRP A 182 -13.51 22.65 21.61
C TRP A 182 -13.40 24.17 21.43
N SER A 183 -13.17 24.62 20.20
CA SER A 183 -13.11 26.05 19.85
C SER A 183 -14.46 26.75 20.08
N VAL A 184 -15.57 26.11 19.71
CA VAL A 184 -16.92 26.62 19.96
C VAL A 184 -17.19 26.74 21.46
N MET A 185 -16.79 25.75 22.27
CA MET A 185 -16.91 25.83 23.74
C MET A 185 -16.14 27.02 24.32
N ILE A 186 -14.91 27.26 23.87
CA ILE A 186 -14.12 28.41 24.34
C ILE A 186 -14.81 29.73 23.97
N GLN A 187 -15.29 29.85 22.72
CA GLN A 187 -15.94 31.06 22.21
C GLN A 187 -17.30 31.32 22.83
N SER A 188 -18.13 30.29 23.00
CA SER A 188 -19.46 30.42 23.62
C SER A 188 -19.34 30.81 25.09
N THR A 189 -18.36 30.23 25.80
CA THR A 189 -18.06 30.60 27.19
C THR A 189 -17.56 32.04 27.28
N ALA A 190 -16.67 32.46 26.37
CA ALA A 190 -16.21 33.84 26.30
C ALA A 190 -17.38 34.81 26.04
N HIS A 191 -18.28 34.48 25.12
CA HIS A 191 -19.46 35.29 24.83
C HIS A 191 -20.42 35.37 26.03
N ALA A 192 -20.64 34.25 26.72
CA ALA A 192 -21.46 34.21 27.92
C ALA A 192 -20.91 35.14 29.02
N ILE A 193 -19.59 35.06 29.28
CA ILE A 193 -18.89 35.95 30.23
C ILE A 193 -19.04 37.43 29.80
N GLN A 194 -18.82 37.73 28.53
CA GLN A 194 -18.88 39.10 27.99
C GLN A 194 -20.26 39.73 28.04
N SER A 195 -21.31 38.92 27.91
CA SER A 195 -22.68 39.41 27.88
C SER A 195 -23.15 40.01 29.22
N GLY A 196 -22.44 39.73 30.32
CA GLY A 196 -22.70 40.29 31.66
C GLY A 196 -24.11 39.99 32.20
N ARG A 197 -24.87 39.10 31.54
CA ARG A 197 -26.27 38.79 31.85
C ARG A 197 -26.41 37.29 32.11
N GLY A 198 -26.12 36.89 33.34
CA GLY A 198 -26.51 35.58 33.85
C GLY A 198 -25.37 34.75 34.46
N GLU A 199 -25.81 33.79 35.26
CA GLU A 199 -25.04 32.71 35.85
C GLU A 199 -24.43 31.77 34.79
N ILE A 200 -23.12 31.52 34.84
CA ILE A 200 -22.47 30.52 33.95
C ILE A 200 -22.67 29.15 34.56
N THR A 201 -23.34 28.27 33.83
CA THR A 201 -23.62 26.91 34.29
C THR A 201 -22.65 25.91 33.67
N GLU A 202 -22.30 24.86 34.43
CA GLU A 202 -21.51 23.73 33.92
C GLU A 202 -22.12 23.14 32.64
N SER A 203 -23.46 23.04 32.58
CA SER A 203 -24.20 22.56 31.41
C SER A 203 -24.03 23.46 30.19
N GLY A 204 -23.92 24.78 30.38
CA GLY A 204 -23.75 25.73 29.28
C GLY A 204 -22.37 25.63 28.63
N ILE A 205 -21.32 25.45 29.43
CA ILE A 205 -19.95 25.22 28.93
C ILE A 205 -19.85 23.82 28.29
N ARG A 206 -20.52 22.82 28.87
CA ARG A 206 -20.46 21.42 28.40
C ARG A 206 -21.23 21.18 27.10
N GLU A 207 -22.27 21.97 26.80
CA GLU A 207 -23.21 21.73 25.70
C GLU A 207 -22.53 21.46 24.34
N PRO A 208 -21.55 22.26 23.88
CA PRO A 208 -20.95 22.02 22.57
C PRO A 208 -20.24 20.66 22.46
N LEU A 209 -19.59 20.23 23.54
CA LEU A 209 -18.89 18.94 23.61
C LEU A 209 -19.88 17.77 23.72
N GLU A 210 -20.91 17.94 24.54
CA GLU A 210 -21.91 16.91 24.85
C GLU A 210 -22.86 16.66 23.66
N THR A 211 -23.28 17.69 22.94
CA THR A 211 -24.22 17.58 21.81
C THR A 211 -23.63 16.77 20.66
N TYR A 212 -22.38 17.06 20.26
CA TYR A 212 -21.70 16.29 19.20
C TYR A 212 -21.51 14.82 19.62
N TYR A 213 -21.05 14.61 20.86
CA TYR A 213 -20.88 13.27 21.43
C TYR A 213 -22.20 12.50 21.39
N LYS A 214 -23.28 13.04 21.98
CA LYS A 214 -24.61 12.43 22.02
C LYS A 214 -25.18 12.13 20.63
N HIS A 215 -25.00 13.03 19.67
CA HIS A 215 -25.46 12.82 18.30
C HIS A 215 -24.76 11.63 17.63
N ALA A 216 -23.43 11.50 17.77
CA ALA A 216 -22.70 10.34 17.28
C ALA A 216 -23.18 9.02 17.94
N CYS A 217 -23.46 9.14 19.23
CA CYS A 217 -23.96 8.16 20.15
C CYS A 217 -25.40 7.65 19.89
N LEU A 218 -26.21 8.36 19.10
CA LEU A 218 -27.54 7.91 18.64
C LEU A 218 -27.47 6.68 17.72
N ASN A 219 -26.31 6.42 17.11
CA ASN A 219 -26.11 5.24 16.29
C ASN A 219 -25.79 4.02 17.20
N THR A 220 -26.57 2.94 17.07
CA THR A 220 -26.56 1.74 17.94
C THR A 220 -25.18 1.09 18.09
N GLN A 221 -24.28 1.29 17.13
CA GLN A 221 -22.90 0.78 17.17
C GLN A 221 -22.04 1.40 18.28
N TYR A 222 -22.32 2.64 18.68
CA TYR A 222 -21.54 3.37 19.69
C TYR A 222 -22.14 3.22 21.10
N GLN A 223 -23.36 2.66 21.23
CA GLN A 223 -24.08 2.48 22.50
C GLN A 223 -23.37 1.59 23.53
N GLN A 224 -22.49 0.68 23.11
CA GLN A 224 -21.75 -0.21 24.02
C GLN A 224 -20.55 0.47 24.72
N GLN A 225 -20.03 1.59 24.19
CA GLN A 225 -18.92 2.36 24.80
C GLN A 225 -19.31 3.11 26.08
N TYR A 226 -20.60 3.14 26.44
CA TYR A 226 -21.15 3.93 27.53
C TYR A 226 -21.02 3.29 28.92
N SER A 227 -20.51 2.07 29.00
CA SER A 227 -20.44 1.31 30.24
C SER A 227 -19.31 1.75 31.19
N ASP A 228 -18.24 2.37 30.66
CA ASP A 228 -17.16 2.95 31.49
C ASP A 228 -17.39 4.46 31.64
N SER A 229 -17.69 4.89 32.87
CA SER A 229 -17.95 6.28 33.25
C SER A 229 -16.80 7.24 32.88
N ARG A 230 -15.58 6.72 32.68
CA ARG A 230 -14.40 7.50 32.31
C ARG A 230 -14.37 7.95 30.85
N HIS A 231 -15.26 7.42 30.00
CA HIS A 231 -15.30 7.67 28.54
C HIS A 231 -16.45 8.58 28.12
N GLN A 232 -16.66 9.70 28.84
CA GLN A 232 -17.70 10.67 28.51
C GLN A 232 -17.15 12.10 28.60
N PRO A 233 -17.71 13.05 27.81
CA PRO A 233 -17.37 14.46 27.96
C PRO A 233 -17.92 15.00 29.27
N PHE A 234 -17.13 15.81 29.97
CA PHE A 234 -17.55 16.47 31.21
C PHE A 234 -16.94 17.87 31.33
N VAL A 235 -17.60 18.71 32.12
CA VAL A 235 -17.10 20.01 32.55
C VAL A 235 -17.49 20.18 34.01
N PHE A 236 -16.52 20.52 34.87
CA PHE A 236 -16.73 20.82 36.29
C PHE A 236 -16.08 22.15 36.65
N ILE A 237 -16.77 22.93 37.48
CA ILE A 237 -16.34 24.28 37.89
C ILE A 237 -15.96 24.27 39.39
N GLY A 238 -14.80 24.83 39.73
CA GLY A 238 -14.37 25.07 41.11
C GLY A 238 -14.34 23.80 41.97
N SER A 239 -15.05 23.81 43.10
CA SER A 239 -15.12 22.71 44.06
C SER A 239 -15.79 21.44 43.54
N ASN A 240 -16.56 21.53 42.44
CA ASN A 240 -17.13 20.35 41.80
C ASN A 240 -16.09 19.54 41.04
N ALA A 241 -14.90 20.10 40.75
CA ALA A 241 -13.78 19.37 40.18
C ALA A 241 -13.07 18.49 41.23
N SER A 242 -13.82 17.74 42.03
CA SER A 242 -13.30 16.78 42.99
C SER A 242 -13.00 15.45 42.30
N LYS A 243 -12.16 14.62 42.92
CA LYS A 243 -11.83 13.28 42.40
C LYS A 243 -13.08 12.43 42.16
N ASP A 244 -14.04 12.48 43.08
CA ASP A 244 -15.23 11.62 43.02
C ASP A 244 -16.15 11.97 41.86
N HIS A 245 -16.31 13.27 41.56
CA HIS A 245 -17.10 13.74 40.42
C HIS A 245 -16.42 13.47 39.08
N ILE A 246 -15.09 13.61 39.00
CA ILE A 246 -14.33 13.35 37.78
C ILE A 246 -14.28 11.86 37.43
N LEU A 247 -14.18 10.97 38.42
CA LEU A 247 -14.17 9.52 38.19
C LEU A 247 -15.58 8.97 37.91
N ASN A 248 -16.61 9.60 38.45
CA ASN A 248 -18.01 9.19 38.26
C ASN A 248 -18.88 10.37 37.80
N PRO A 249 -18.71 10.85 36.55
CA PRO A 249 -19.56 11.89 35.99
C PRO A 249 -20.99 11.35 35.89
N GLN A 250 -21.90 11.81 36.73
CA GLN A 250 -23.29 11.34 36.66
C GLN A 250 -23.99 11.96 35.43
N PRO A 251 -24.72 11.16 34.62
CA PRO A 251 -25.62 11.71 33.61
C PRO A 251 -26.73 12.43 34.36
N SER A 252 -26.79 13.75 34.20
CA SER A 252 -27.70 14.63 34.92
C SER A 252 -29.17 14.17 34.79
N LEU A 253 -29.62 13.36 35.72
CA LEU A 253 -31.01 12.93 35.88
C LEU A 253 -31.36 13.02 37.37
N LYS A 254 -31.94 14.19 37.69
CA LYS A 254 -32.73 14.52 38.88
C LYS A 254 -31.92 14.89 40.15
N LYS A 255 -32.06 16.18 40.49
CA LYS A 255 -31.79 16.87 41.77
C LYS A 255 -30.37 17.41 42.01
N SER A 256 -30.14 18.63 41.51
CA SER A 256 -29.72 19.80 42.29
C SER A 256 -29.84 21.00 41.34
N SER A 257 -30.10 22.20 41.85
CA SER A 257 -30.05 23.45 41.08
C SER A 257 -28.81 23.47 40.18
N PRO A 258 -28.89 23.90 38.92
CA PRO A 258 -27.69 24.04 38.09
C PRO A 258 -26.71 24.93 38.85
N LEU A 259 -25.62 24.33 39.35
CA LEU A 259 -24.60 25.08 40.07
C LEU A 259 -24.00 26.05 39.07
N SER A 260 -24.22 27.31 39.39
CA SER A 260 -23.89 28.45 38.58
C SER A 260 -22.71 29.17 39.20
N TYR A 261 -21.75 29.54 38.36
CA TYR A 261 -20.83 30.58 38.71
C TYR A 261 -21.52 31.91 38.49
N ASP A 262 -21.78 32.63 39.57
CA ASP A 262 -22.21 34.02 39.50
C ASP A 262 -20.99 34.87 39.11
N ILE A 263 -21.02 35.35 37.86
CA ILE A 263 -20.04 36.27 37.28
C ILE A 263 -19.83 37.49 38.22
N THR A 264 -20.84 37.89 39.00
CA THR A 264 -20.76 39.06 39.89
C THR A 264 -20.05 38.82 41.21
N ALA A 265 -19.72 37.56 41.56
CA ALA A 265 -19.08 37.20 42.82
C ALA A 265 -17.54 37.45 42.87
N GLY A 266 -16.92 37.82 41.75
CA GLY A 266 -15.52 38.27 41.66
C GLY A 266 -14.42 37.20 41.88
N SER A 267 -14.69 36.10 42.57
CA SER A 267 -13.63 35.12 42.88
C SER A 267 -13.10 34.36 41.65
N PRO A 268 -11.77 34.13 41.52
CA PRO A 268 -11.20 33.37 40.41
C PRO A 268 -11.51 31.87 40.54
N VAL A 269 -11.77 31.21 39.42
CA VAL A 269 -12.29 29.83 39.39
C VAL A 269 -11.60 28.98 38.32
N LEU A 270 -11.38 27.71 38.63
CA LEU A 270 -10.88 26.71 37.68
C LEU A 270 -12.04 25.96 37.01
N VAL A 271 -11.82 25.57 35.76
CA VAL A 271 -12.76 24.78 34.96
C VAL A 271 -12.01 23.56 34.42
N VAL A 272 -12.44 22.36 34.82
CA VAL A 272 -11.85 21.11 34.32
C VAL A 272 -12.76 20.54 33.25
N CYS A 273 -12.21 20.36 32.04
CA CYS A 273 -12.95 19.90 30.87
C CYS A 273 -12.33 18.62 30.31
N GLN A 274 -13.19 17.71 29.86
CA GLN A 274 -12.81 16.56 29.05
C GLN A 274 -13.70 16.47 27.81
N GLU A 275 -13.09 16.27 26.65
CA GLU A 275 -13.78 15.89 25.42
C GLU A 275 -13.38 14.47 25.03
N VAL A 276 -14.36 13.69 24.60
CA VAL A 276 -14.19 12.33 24.11
C VAL A 276 -14.94 12.21 22.80
N SER A 277 -14.31 11.67 21.75
CA SER A 277 -15.01 11.36 20.52
C SER A 277 -15.66 9.98 20.61
N ALA A 278 -16.94 9.89 20.25
CA ALA A 278 -17.64 8.60 20.18
C ALA A 278 -17.27 7.78 18.93
N LYS A 279 -16.74 8.42 17.87
CA LYS A 279 -16.51 7.75 16.55
C LYS A 279 -15.09 7.25 16.35
N VAL A 280 -14.13 7.87 17.03
CA VAL A 280 -12.70 7.61 16.88
C VAL A 280 -12.03 7.71 18.25
N PRO A 281 -10.88 7.07 18.46
CA PRO A 281 -10.15 7.06 19.74
C PRO A 281 -9.42 8.38 19.99
N LEU A 282 -10.15 9.50 20.00
CA LEU A 282 -9.65 10.82 20.36
C LEU A 282 -10.21 11.22 21.72
N ARG A 283 -9.32 11.64 22.62
CA ARG A 283 -9.64 12.13 23.95
C ARG A 283 -8.75 13.31 24.27
N CYS A 284 -9.29 14.30 24.97
CA CYS A 284 -8.54 15.48 25.38
C CYS A 284 -9.04 15.93 26.76
N CYS A 285 -8.12 16.32 27.64
CA CYS A 285 -8.45 16.83 28.96
C CYS A 285 -7.58 18.05 29.27
N ARG A 286 -8.21 19.11 29.77
CA ARG A 286 -7.59 20.40 30.06
C ARG A 286 -8.16 20.98 31.35
N THR A 287 -7.35 21.79 32.03
CA THR A 287 -7.82 22.69 33.09
C THR A 287 -7.64 24.14 32.63
N TYR A 288 -8.73 24.90 32.66
CA TYR A 288 -8.79 26.31 32.29
C TYR A 288 -9.18 27.18 33.49
N PHE A 289 -9.04 28.48 33.34
CA PHE A 289 -9.14 29.44 34.43
C PHE A 289 -10.08 30.61 34.08
N ILE A 290 -10.80 31.13 35.06
CA ILE A 290 -11.58 32.37 34.99
C ILE A 290 -11.00 33.32 36.04
N ASP A 291 -10.58 34.52 35.65
CA ASP A 291 -9.86 35.47 36.51
C ASP A 291 -10.52 36.87 36.54
N GLU A 292 -10.33 37.60 37.65
CA GLU A 292 -10.87 38.95 37.90
C GLU A 292 -9.78 40.03 37.73
N PHE A 293 -10.18 41.19 37.21
CA PHE A 293 -9.29 42.34 37.00
C PHE A 293 -9.43 43.39 38.10
N HIS A 294 -8.33 43.75 38.78
CA HIS A 294 -8.26 44.93 39.65
C HIS A 294 -7.02 45.79 39.36
N LEU A 295 -7.23 47.08 39.13
CA LEU A 295 -6.20 48.09 38.86
C LEU A 295 -5.57 48.70 40.12
N THR A 296 -6.15 48.51 41.30
CA THR A 296 -5.76 49.24 42.52
C THR A 296 -5.02 48.36 43.52
N ASP A 297 -3.73 48.61 43.71
CA ASP A 297 -2.85 47.99 44.72
C ASP A 297 -3.14 48.48 46.15
N ASN A 298 -4.40 48.47 46.61
CA ASN A 298 -4.72 48.82 48.01
C ASN A 298 -5.24 47.62 48.81
N SER A 299 -4.27 46.97 49.46
CA SER A 299 -4.21 46.59 50.88
C SER A 299 -4.97 45.40 51.48
N GLU A 300 -5.85 44.62 50.82
CA GLU A 300 -6.49 43.47 51.53
C GLU A 300 -6.68 42.11 50.78
N SER A 301 -5.92 41.74 49.73
CA SER A 301 -6.06 40.37 49.15
C SER A 301 -4.84 39.71 48.48
N ASP A 302 -3.61 39.97 48.95
CA ASP A 302 -2.40 39.38 48.33
C ASP A 302 -2.33 37.83 48.43
N ASP A 303 -2.84 37.22 49.50
CA ASP A 303 -2.74 35.77 49.71
C ASP A 303 -3.60 34.95 48.74
N ALA A 304 -4.82 35.38 48.43
CA ALA A 304 -5.71 34.65 47.51
C ALA A 304 -5.21 34.72 46.06
N LYS A 305 -4.67 35.88 45.66
CA LYS A 305 -4.06 36.10 44.34
C LYS A 305 -2.79 35.27 44.16
N ASN A 306 -1.95 35.20 45.18
CA ASN A 306 -0.77 34.35 45.19
C ASN A 306 -1.15 32.86 45.08
N LYS A 307 -2.19 32.41 45.80
CA LYS A 307 -2.68 31.02 45.72
C LYS A 307 -3.24 30.64 44.34
N PHE A 308 -4.02 31.51 43.71
CA PHE A 308 -4.53 31.26 42.35
C PHE A 308 -3.41 31.18 41.32
N ARG A 309 -2.41 32.05 41.43
CA ARG A 309 -1.20 31.99 40.58
C ARG A 309 -0.42 30.70 40.78
N LEU A 310 -0.29 30.22 42.02
CA LEU A 310 0.34 28.93 42.31
C LEU A 310 -0.39 27.75 41.66
N MET A 311 -1.72 27.81 41.50
CA MET A 311 -2.49 26.82 40.75
C MET A 311 -2.23 26.85 39.25
N GLN A 312 -2.06 28.04 38.67
CA GLN A 312 -1.63 28.16 37.28
C GLN A 312 -0.22 27.58 37.08
N ILE A 313 0.75 27.89 37.97
CA ILE A 313 2.11 27.29 37.97
C ILE A 313 2.03 25.77 38.00
N LEU A 314 1.21 25.23 38.91
CA LEU A 314 1.10 23.80 39.12
C LEU A 314 0.48 23.08 37.91
N TYR A 315 -0.55 23.67 37.29
CA TYR A 315 -1.15 23.13 36.07
C TYR A 315 -0.15 23.11 34.90
N LEU A 316 0.60 24.19 34.73
CA LEU A 316 1.65 24.25 33.70
C LEU A 316 2.71 23.19 33.97
N THR A 317 3.23 23.10 35.19
CA THR A 317 4.15 22.01 35.56
C THR A 317 3.60 20.62 35.18
N LEU A 318 2.30 20.39 35.38
CA LEU A 318 1.65 19.13 35.05
C LEU A 318 1.63 18.87 33.53
N VAL A 319 1.37 19.89 32.71
CA VAL A 319 1.49 19.79 31.24
C VAL A 319 2.92 19.46 30.83
N GLU A 320 3.92 20.13 31.40
CA GLU A 320 5.32 19.86 31.11
C GLU A 320 5.70 18.42 31.46
N ALA A 321 5.27 17.94 32.63
CA ALA A 321 5.49 16.57 33.08
C ALA A 321 4.93 15.54 32.10
N VAL A 322 3.73 15.78 31.53
CA VAL A 322 3.14 14.90 30.51
C VAL A 322 3.92 14.94 29.20
N LEU A 323 4.31 16.12 28.71
CA LEU A 323 5.07 16.24 27.46
C LEU A 323 6.47 15.61 27.56
N GLN A 324 7.15 15.81 28.69
CA GLN A 324 8.42 15.12 28.97
C GLN A 324 8.24 13.60 29.08
N ALA A 325 7.14 13.13 29.68
CA ALA A 325 6.83 11.70 29.74
C ALA A 325 6.59 11.09 28.36
N ILE A 326 5.93 11.82 27.44
CA ILE A 326 5.80 11.40 26.04
C ILE A 326 7.18 11.26 25.37
N ASN A 327 8.08 12.23 25.58
CA ASN A 327 9.44 12.18 25.02
C ASN A 327 10.27 11.02 25.61
N VAL A 328 10.17 10.74 26.90
CA VAL A 328 10.84 9.58 27.50
C VAL A 328 10.21 8.27 27.01
N TYR A 329 8.90 8.24 26.81
CA TYR A 329 8.23 7.08 26.23
C TYR A 329 8.63 6.85 24.77
N LYS A 330 8.83 7.93 23.98
CA LYS A 330 9.34 7.89 22.60
C LYS A 330 10.63 7.07 22.54
N GLU A 331 11.58 7.33 23.42
CA GLU A 331 12.86 6.61 23.43
C GLU A 331 12.72 5.20 24.05
N SER A 332 12.17 5.12 25.26
CA SER A 332 12.19 3.91 26.08
C SER A 332 11.11 2.87 25.75
N ALA A 333 9.98 3.29 25.17
CA ALA A 333 8.73 2.53 25.11
C ALA A 333 8.24 1.96 26.47
N SER A 334 8.74 2.50 27.60
CA SER A 334 8.43 2.01 28.95
C SER A 334 7.46 2.93 29.68
N VAL A 335 6.29 2.40 30.04
CA VAL A 335 5.28 3.12 30.83
C VAL A 335 5.84 3.54 32.20
N GLN A 336 6.66 2.70 32.81
CA GLN A 336 7.22 2.95 34.14
C GLN A 336 8.26 4.07 34.12
N GLN A 337 9.10 4.14 33.08
CA GLN A 337 10.07 5.22 32.94
C GLN A 337 9.38 6.57 32.67
N ALA A 338 8.39 6.60 31.78
CA ALA A 338 7.58 7.78 31.52
C ALA A 338 6.88 8.29 32.80
N LYS A 339 6.29 7.38 33.58
CA LYS A 339 5.67 7.70 34.88
C LYS A 339 6.67 8.29 35.88
N ASN A 340 7.87 7.71 35.97
CA ASN A 340 8.89 8.20 36.89
C ASN A 340 9.37 9.61 36.52
N THR A 341 9.57 9.89 35.22
CA THR A 341 9.92 11.22 34.74
C THR A 341 8.84 12.24 35.06
N ALA A 342 7.57 11.95 34.74
CA ALA A 342 6.46 12.85 35.07
C ALA A 342 6.39 13.18 36.58
N LEU A 343 6.54 12.16 37.42
CA LEU A 343 6.55 12.34 38.88
C LEU A 343 7.76 13.12 39.37
N ASN A 344 8.92 12.99 38.73
CA ASN A 344 10.12 13.75 39.09
C ASN A 344 9.95 15.24 38.76
N VAL A 345 9.39 15.58 37.60
CA VAL A 345 9.10 16.98 37.23
C VAL A 345 8.21 17.67 38.28
N ILE A 346 7.15 16.98 38.75
CA ILE A 346 6.29 17.51 39.83
C ILE A 346 7.03 17.61 41.18
N LYS A 347 7.91 16.66 41.49
CA LYS A 347 8.70 16.70 42.73
C LYS A 347 9.74 17.82 42.72
N GLU A 348 10.39 18.07 41.58
CA GLU A 348 11.36 19.14 41.43
C GLU A 348 10.67 20.51 41.53
N SER A 349 9.51 20.67 40.90
CA SER A 349 8.72 21.90 41.03
C SER A 349 8.18 22.09 42.45
N SER A 350 7.95 21.02 43.23
CA SER A 350 7.55 21.10 44.65
C SER A 350 8.53 21.91 45.52
N VAL A 351 9.78 22.07 45.07
CA VAL A 351 10.82 22.90 45.71
C VAL A 351 10.51 24.41 45.61
N LEU A 352 9.71 24.82 44.62
CA LEU A 352 9.21 26.20 44.48
C LEU A 352 8.12 26.53 45.52
N PHE A 353 7.46 25.51 46.08
CA PHE A 353 6.34 25.64 47.03
C PHE A 353 6.77 25.41 48.50
N LYS A 354 8.01 25.78 48.84
CA LYS A 354 8.59 25.55 50.18
C LYS A 354 7.72 26.18 51.27
N SER A 355 7.33 25.36 52.25
CA SER A 355 6.58 25.71 53.48
C SER A 355 5.04 25.81 53.37
N ASP A 356 4.42 25.45 52.24
CA ASP A 356 2.96 25.51 52.07
C ASP A 356 2.27 24.13 52.17
N VAL A 357 0.99 24.15 52.56
CA VAL A 357 0.06 22.98 52.56
C VAL A 357 0.10 22.24 51.22
N LEU A 358 0.26 22.98 50.11
CA LEU A 358 0.43 22.49 48.74
C LEU A 358 1.67 21.62 48.56
N GLY A 359 2.84 22.05 49.04
CA GLY A 359 4.09 21.30 48.92
C GLY A 359 4.01 19.95 49.66
N ASN A 360 3.34 19.90 50.81
CA ASN A 360 3.09 18.65 51.53
C ASN A 360 2.07 17.76 50.81
N HIS A 361 1.05 18.36 50.20
CA HIS A 361 0.04 17.64 49.42
C HIS A 361 0.64 16.94 48.18
N LEU A 362 1.58 17.59 47.49
CA LEU A 362 2.29 17.03 46.32
C LEU A 362 3.27 15.90 46.67
N ARG A 363 3.75 15.84 47.93
CA ARG A 363 4.62 14.75 48.41
C ARG A 363 3.87 13.43 48.62
N ILE A 364 2.54 13.48 48.76
CA ILE A 364 1.69 12.31 48.94
C ILE A 364 1.39 11.69 47.57
N SER A 365 2.03 10.55 47.28
CA SER A 365 1.88 9.88 45.98
C SER A 365 0.46 9.45 45.63
N LYS A 366 -0.44 9.27 46.61
CA LYS A 366 -1.86 8.92 46.40
C LYS A 366 -2.68 10.06 45.80
N ASN A 367 -2.19 11.31 45.94
CA ASN A 367 -2.86 12.49 45.43
C ASN A 367 -2.53 12.74 43.95
N ILE A 368 -1.56 12.02 43.39
CA ILE A 368 -1.12 12.16 42.01
C ILE A 368 -1.41 10.85 41.28
N GLU A 369 -2.10 10.95 40.15
CA GLU A 369 -2.41 9.82 39.28
C GLU A 369 -1.80 10.04 37.90
N PHE A 370 -1.17 8.99 37.38
CA PHE A 370 -0.61 8.95 36.04
C PHE A 370 -1.21 7.75 35.31
N VAL A 371 -1.82 8.02 34.16
CA VAL A 371 -2.44 7.02 33.30
C VAL A 371 -1.77 7.11 31.93
N LEU A 372 -1.31 5.97 31.42
CA LEU A 372 -0.85 5.81 30.05
C LEU A 372 -1.40 4.48 29.53
N GLU A 373 -2.33 4.53 28.59
CA GLU A 373 -3.05 3.36 28.09
C GLU A 373 -3.24 3.39 26.57
N ASP A 374 -3.44 2.20 25.99
CA ASP A 374 -3.76 2.02 24.58
C ASP A 374 -5.28 2.12 24.38
N ILE A 375 -5.75 3.15 23.68
CA ILE A 375 -7.19 3.41 23.50
C ILE A 375 -7.84 2.37 22.56
N ASN A 376 -7.04 1.76 21.67
CA ASN A 376 -7.52 0.81 20.67
C ASN A 376 -7.77 -0.61 21.20
N THR A 377 -7.28 -0.94 22.39
CA THR A 377 -7.43 -2.27 22.98
C THR A 377 -8.39 -2.20 24.15
N LYS A 378 -9.62 -2.69 23.98
CA LYS A 378 -10.48 -2.97 25.14
C LYS A 378 -9.71 -3.88 26.09
N SER A 379 -9.76 -3.57 27.38
CA SER A 379 -9.00 -4.20 28.49
C SER A 379 -9.17 -5.73 28.64
N SER A 380 -10.09 -6.36 27.89
CA SER A 380 -10.37 -7.80 27.94
C SER A 380 -9.71 -8.63 26.84
N GLN A 381 -9.20 -8.03 25.77
CA GLN A 381 -8.53 -8.77 24.69
C GLN A 381 -7.01 -8.63 24.83
N LYS A 382 -6.33 -9.74 25.18
CA LYS A 382 -4.87 -9.82 25.13
C LYS A 382 -4.41 -9.36 23.75
N ASN A 383 -3.57 -8.33 23.71
CA ASN A 383 -2.94 -7.88 22.47
C ASN A 383 -2.21 -9.08 21.85
N PRO A 384 -2.66 -9.65 20.71
CA PRO A 384 -2.16 -10.92 20.18
C PRO A 384 -0.77 -10.77 19.55
N PHE A 385 -0.22 -9.56 19.59
CA PHE A 385 1.10 -9.22 19.10
C PHE A 385 2.12 -9.06 20.24
N VAL A 386 1.76 -9.38 21.49
CA VAL A 386 2.75 -9.60 22.55
C VAL A 386 3.32 -11.00 22.36
N ASP A 387 4.63 -11.11 22.14
CA ASP A 387 5.26 -12.42 22.02
C ASP A 387 5.21 -13.18 23.36
N LYS A 388 5.47 -14.50 23.35
CA LYS A 388 5.49 -15.31 24.58
C LYS A 388 6.46 -14.78 25.64
N ASP A 389 7.46 -14.00 25.21
CA ASP A 389 8.49 -13.37 26.03
C ASP A 389 8.11 -11.95 26.54
N GLY A 390 6.88 -11.49 26.29
CA GLY A 390 6.40 -10.18 26.78
C GLY A 390 6.91 -8.98 25.98
N GLN A 391 7.66 -9.19 24.90
CA GLN A 391 8.03 -8.10 23.98
C GLN A 391 6.83 -7.74 23.11
N CYS A 392 6.32 -6.50 23.27
CA CYS A 392 5.32 -5.93 22.38
C CYS A 392 5.92 -5.83 20.97
N ARG A 393 5.39 -6.58 20.00
CA ARG A 393 5.68 -6.33 18.59
C ARG A 393 5.27 -4.88 18.31
N HIS A 394 6.24 -4.04 17.96
CA HIS A 394 6.08 -2.59 17.82
C HIS A 394 5.15 -2.23 16.65
N ARG A 395 3.84 -2.36 16.84
CA ARG A 395 2.84 -1.73 15.96
C ARG A 395 2.35 -0.45 16.60
N SER A 396 2.18 0.57 15.77
CA SER A 396 1.70 1.88 16.18
C SER A 396 0.25 1.76 16.65
N THR A 397 0.00 2.17 17.89
CA THR A 397 -1.33 2.25 18.50
C THR A 397 -1.59 3.69 18.96
N ILE A 398 -2.87 4.04 19.04
CA ILE A 398 -3.27 5.33 19.60
C ILE A 398 -3.27 5.21 21.12
N LYS A 399 -2.53 6.11 21.77
CA LYS A 399 -2.30 6.14 23.21
C LYS A 399 -2.96 7.36 23.83
N TRP A 400 -3.47 7.18 25.03
CA TRP A 400 -3.94 8.25 25.91
C TRP A 400 -2.97 8.38 27.08
N ILE A 401 -2.48 9.60 27.32
CA ILE A 401 -1.71 9.92 28.53
C ILE A 401 -2.46 10.98 29.32
N GLN A 402 -2.55 10.79 30.63
CA GLN A 402 -3.18 11.72 31.55
C GLN A 402 -2.39 11.80 32.85
N MET A 403 -2.29 13.01 33.36
CA MET A 403 -1.81 13.27 34.72
C MET A 403 -2.85 14.07 35.48
N SER A 404 -3.11 13.66 36.73
CA SER A 404 -4.10 14.29 37.60
C SER A 404 -3.52 14.52 38.99
N ILE A 405 -3.80 15.70 39.57
CA ILE A 405 -3.56 16.01 40.98
C ILE A 405 -4.93 16.19 41.63
N TRP A 406 -5.25 15.32 42.57
CA TRP A 406 -6.58 15.18 43.16
C TRP A 406 -6.74 15.97 44.46
N ASN A 407 -7.89 16.63 44.65
CA ASN A 407 -8.35 17.17 45.93
C ASN A 407 -7.35 18.11 46.64
N ILE A 408 -6.76 19.03 45.89
CA ILE A 408 -5.94 20.13 46.38
C ILE A 408 -6.76 20.98 47.38
N PRO A 409 -6.27 21.16 48.62
CA PRO A 409 -6.99 21.88 49.66
C PRO A 409 -6.98 23.41 49.47
N ASP A 410 -8.11 24.02 49.85
CA ASP A 410 -8.52 25.44 49.79
C ASP A 410 -7.46 26.49 49.41
N CYS A 411 -7.64 27.05 48.21
CA CYS A 411 -6.85 28.14 47.64
C CYS A 411 -7.66 29.44 47.46
N GLY A 412 -8.81 29.62 48.13
CA GLY A 412 -9.56 30.88 48.03
C GLY A 412 -10.69 31.07 49.07
N GLY A 413 -10.45 31.91 50.08
CA GLY A 413 -11.48 32.70 50.78
C GLY A 413 -12.35 32.02 51.86
N GLN A 414 -11.97 32.25 53.13
CA GLN A 414 -12.71 32.20 54.42
C GLN A 414 -13.68 31.03 54.79
N ASN A 415 -14.08 30.12 53.91
CA ASN A 415 -14.91 28.96 54.28
C ASN A 415 -14.22 27.64 53.93
N SER A 416 -13.57 27.06 54.93
CA SER A 416 -12.77 25.84 54.90
C SER A 416 -13.58 24.56 54.60
N SER A 417 -13.79 24.19 53.34
CA SER A 417 -14.15 22.79 52.97
C SER A 417 -14.06 22.38 51.48
N SER A 418 -13.67 23.24 50.54
CA SER A 418 -13.68 22.90 49.10
C SER A 418 -12.31 22.44 48.58
N ALA A 419 -12.19 21.16 48.23
CA ALA A 419 -11.01 20.59 47.55
C ALA A 419 -11.23 20.54 46.03
N CYS A 420 -10.24 20.94 45.23
CA CYS A 420 -10.31 20.94 43.77
C CYS A 420 -9.21 20.07 43.12
N SER A 421 -9.34 19.70 41.86
CA SER A 421 -8.37 18.84 41.17
C SER A 421 -7.90 19.47 39.87
N LEU A 422 -6.66 19.18 39.49
CA LEU A 422 -6.06 19.60 38.23
C LEU A 422 -5.81 18.38 37.35
N THR A 423 -6.21 18.44 36.09
CA THR A 423 -6.02 17.33 35.15
C THR A 423 -5.59 17.84 33.77
N PHE A 424 -4.70 17.09 33.13
CA PHE A 424 -4.29 17.30 31.74
C PHE A 424 -4.08 15.95 31.07
N GLY A 425 -4.45 15.83 29.80
CA GLY A 425 -4.12 14.66 29.02
C GLY A 425 -4.17 14.88 27.51
N GLU A 426 -3.41 14.07 26.79
CA GLU A 426 -3.22 14.15 25.33
C GLU A 426 -3.40 12.79 24.66
N THR A 427 -3.94 12.78 23.44
CA THR A 427 -3.90 11.61 22.57
C THR A 427 -2.71 11.70 21.62
N PHE A 428 -1.90 10.65 21.57
CA PHE A 428 -0.70 10.60 20.73
C PHE A 428 -0.46 9.23 20.10
N LEU A 429 0.38 9.21 19.07
CA LEU A 429 0.81 8.04 18.33
C LEU A 429 2.31 7.87 18.47
N VAL A 430 2.75 6.61 18.47
CA VAL A 430 4.18 6.25 18.49
C VAL A 430 4.44 5.27 17.35
N SER A 431 5.44 5.57 16.53
CA SER A 431 5.95 4.65 15.52
C SER A 431 7.40 4.31 15.85
N ALA A 432 7.81 3.06 15.64
CA ALA A 432 9.17 2.59 15.94
C ALA A 432 9.73 1.74 14.80
N LEU A 433 11.02 1.93 14.54
CA LEU A 433 11.84 1.23 13.56
C LEU A 433 13.12 0.75 14.22
N LEU A 434 13.64 -0.37 13.73
CA LEU A 434 14.93 -0.91 14.12
C LEU A 434 15.85 -0.81 12.91
N PHE A 435 17.02 -0.24 13.11
CA PHE A 435 18.11 -0.19 12.14
C PHE A 435 19.25 -1.08 12.59
N SER A 436 19.97 -1.69 11.66
CA SER A 436 21.21 -2.43 11.90
C SER A 436 22.36 -1.74 11.18
N ASP A 437 23.41 -1.42 11.92
CA ASP A 437 24.71 -1.06 11.33
C ASP A 437 25.52 -2.34 11.04
N ASP A 438 26.45 -2.27 10.10
CA ASP A 438 27.36 -3.36 9.73
C ASP A 438 28.13 -3.97 10.92
N ASN A 439 28.21 -3.23 12.04
CA ASN A 439 28.84 -3.63 13.30
C ASN A 439 27.89 -4.36 14.29
N SER A 440 26.75 -4.88 13.85
CA SER A 440 25.75 -5.62 14.66
C SER A 440 25.02 -4.83 15.77
N LEU A 441 25.29 -3.53 15.89
CA LEU A 441 24.56 -2.64 16.78
C LEU A 441 23.20 -2.29 16.16
N THR A 442 22.12 -2.57 16.89
CA THR A 442 20.77 -2.19 16.48
C THR A 442 20.39 -0.84 17.05
N THR A 443 20.27 0.19 16.20
CA THR A 443 19.79 1.51 16.61
C THR A 443 18.27 1.61 16.42
N LYS A 444 17.55 2.12 17.41
CA LYS A 444 16.09 2.28 17.36
C LYS A 444 15.77 3.71 16.92
N SER A 445 14.94 3.85 15.90
CA SER A 445 14.34 5.13 15.52
C SER A 445 12.89 5.14 15.95
N THR A 446 12.47 6.20 16.62
CA THR A 446 11.09 6.37 17.03
C THR A 446 10.61 7.75 16.64
N GLU A 447 9.34 7.82 16.27
CA GLU A 447 8.66 9.07 16.01
C GLU A 447 7.34 9.13 16.76
N VAL A 448 6.94 10.35 17.14
CA VAL A 448 5.73 10.62 17.90
C VAL A 448 4.95 11.75 17.27
N GLN A 449 3.65 11.55 17.12
CA GLN A 449 2.70 12.59 16.72
C GLN A 449 1.65 12.76 17.82
N VAL A 450 1.54 13.96 18.39
CA VAL A 450 0.46 14.32 19.31
C VAL A 450 -0.70 14.87 18.49
N LEU A 451 -1.84 14.16 18.49
CA LEU A 451 -2.99 14.52 17.65
C LEU A 451 -3.75 15.72 18.20
N THR A 452 -3.83 15.86 19.52
CA THR A 452 -4.60 16.90 20.22
C THR A 452 -3.77 18.15 20.57
N ALA A 453 -2.58 18.29 19.98
CA ALA A 453 -1.62 19.35 20.31
C ALA A 453 -2.13 20.77 19.98
N GLN A 454 -2.98 20.91 18.96
CA GLN A 454 -3.51 22.21 18.52
C GLN A 454 -4.68 22.71 19.40
N ILE A 455 -5.22 21.86 20.26
CA ILE A 455 -6.19 22.29 21.29
C ILE A 455 -5.41 23.03 22.37
N PRO A 456 -5.77 24.31 22.69
CA PRO A 456 -5.01 25.13 23.62
C PRO A 456 -4.73 24.41 24.93
N ARG A 457 -3.44 24.18 25.24
CA ARG A 457 -3.03 23.50 26.50
C ARG A 457 -3.33 24.38 27.71
N TYR A 458 -3.31 25.69 27.54
CA TYR A 458 -3.68 26.67 28.56
C TYR A 458 -4.64 27.73 27.98
N HIS A 459 -5.70 28.03 28.72
CA HIS A 459 -6.63 29.11 28.40
C HIS A 459 -7.16 29.75 29.70
N CYS A 460 -7.37 31.05 29.66
CA CYS A 460 -7.92 31.82 30.78
C CYS A 460 -8.92 32.83 30.24
N TRP A 461 -10.13 32.87 30.79
CA TRP A 461 -11.14 33.89 30.51
C TRP A 461 -11.07 35.00 31.55
N THR A 462 -11.31 36.24 31.13
CA THR A 462 -11.46 37.39 32.03
C THR A 462 -12.91 37.71 32.29
N ASN A 463 -13.23 38.02 33.53
CA ASN A 463 -14.57 38.38 33.99
C ASN A 463 -15.02 39.81 33.62
N VAL A 464 -14.26 40.54 32.79
CA VAL A 464 -14.55 41.93 32.40
C VAL A 464 -15.21 42.01 31.01
N PRO A 465 -16.36 42.67 30.85
CA PRO A 465 -17.01 42.88 29.55
C PRO A 465 -16.12 43.66 28.56
N ILE A 466 -16.14 43.30 27.26
CA ILE A 466 -15.30 43.97 26.22
C ILE A 466 -15.64 45.46 26.05
N GLN A 467 -16.92 45.84 26.17
CA GLN A 467 -17.35 47.24 26.02
C GLN A 467 -16.78 48.12 27.15
N ASP A 468 -16.72 47.58 28.36
CA ASP A 468 -16.04 48.21 29.48
C ASP A 468 -14.51 48.08 29.36
N ASN A 469 -13.95 47.04 28.72
CA ASN A 469 -12.51 46.96 28.48
C ASN A 469 -11.99 48.06 27.55
N ILE A 470 -12.73 48.55 26.55
CA ILE A 470 -12.22 49.62 25.66
C ILE A 470 -12.30 51.00 26.35
N SER A 471 -13.36 51.29 27.09
CA SER A 471 -13.45 52.49 27.95
C SER A 471 -12.45 52.42 29.12
N HIS A 472 -12.27 51.25 29.73
CA HIS A 472 -11.24 50.99 30.76
C HIS A 472 -9.82 50.95 30.21
N ILE A 473 -9.58 50.55 28.96
CA ILE A 473 -8.28 50.76 28.28
C ILE A 473 -8.07 52.26 28.12
N GLY A 474 -9.09 53.02 27.71
CA GLY A 474 -9.07 54.47 27.73
C GLY A 474 -8.74 55.06 29.11
N ASP A 475 -9.26 54.47 30.19
CA ASP A 475 -8.97 54.89 31.57
C ASP A 475 -7.62 54.36 32.09
N CYS A 476 -7.11 53.22 31.63
CA CYS A 476 -5.74 52.75 31.83
C CYS A 476 -4.73 53.63 31.09
N LEU A 477 -5.09 54.09 29.89
CA LEU A 477 -4.35 55.06 29.08
C LEU A 477 -4.36 56.46 29.73
N LYS A 478 -5.39 56.79 30.54
CA LYS A 478 -5.43 58.01 31.38
C LYS A 478 -4.70 57.85 32.71
N LEU A 479 -4.71 56.65 33.33
CA LEU A 479 -3.87 56.32 34.50
C LEU A 479 -2.37 56.33 34.15
N THR A 480 -2.04 56.36 32.86
CA THR A 480 -0.69 56.40 32.30
C THR A 480 -0.33 57.78 31.72
N ASP A 481 -0.68 58.86 32.41
CA ASP A 481 -0.04 60.18 32.24
C ASP A 481 1.52 60.11 32.27
N MET A 482 2.07 58.98 32.75
CA MET A 482 3.48 58.61 32.80
C MET A 482 4.09 58.08 31.49
N LEU A 483 3.29 57.69 30.48
CA LEU A 483 3.79 57.05 29.24
C LEU A 483 3.78 57.98 27.99
N GLY A 484 3.21 59.18 28.11
CA GLY A 484 3.17 60.20 27.04
C GLY A 484 2.13 59.93 25.95
N ASP A 485 2.13 60.77 24.90
CA ASP A 485 1.08 60.74 23.86
C ASP A 485 1.06 59.42 23.06
N ALA A 486 -0.12 59.08 22.52
CA ALA A 486 -0.29 57.90 21.67
C ALA A 486 0.42 58.07 20.31
N VAL A 487 1.29 57.11 19.98
CA VAL A 487 1.98 57.00 18.69
C VAL A 487 1.19 56.12 17.72
N CYS A 488 0.51 55.10 18.27
CA CYS A 488 -0.32 54.17 17.51
C CYS A 488 -1.56 53.75 18.32
N ASP A 489 -2.74 54.08 17.80
CA ASP A 489 -4.02 53.65 18.36
C ASP A 489 -4.35 52.23 17.88
N SER A 490 -4.69 51.35 18.83
CA SER A 490 -5.14 49.94 18.69
C SER A 490 -4.98 49.29 17.32
N ASN A 491 -3.96 48.43 17.18
CA ASN A 491 -3.83 47.53 16.04
C ASN A 491 -3.97 46.07 16.47
N THR A 492 -4.79 45.31 15.76
CA THR A 492 -4.82 43.85 15.91
C THR A 492 -3.49 43.24 15.46
N ILE A 493 -2.81 42.59 16.40
CA ILE A 493 -1.58 41.84 16.20
C ILE A 493 -1.77 40.43 16.75
N GLU A 494 -0.95 39.49 16.30
CA GLU A 494 -0.85 38.17 16.93
C GLU A 494 0.35 38.18 17.85
N LEU A 495 0.18 37.75 19.10
CA LEU A 495 1.25 37.61 20.08
C LEU A 495 1.54 36.13 20.29
N VAL A 496 2.83 35.78 20.22
CA VAL A 496 3.32 34.44 20.50
C VAL A 496 4.15 34.51 21.79
N ASP A 497 3.75 33.72 22.79
CA ASP A 497 4.57 33.53 23.98
C ASP A 497 5.71 32.56 23.63
N ALA A 498 6.96 32.94 23.91
CA ALA A 498 8.16 32.32 23.37
C ALA A 498 8.62 31.09 24.18
N ASP A 499 7.68 30.26 24.61
CA ASP A 499 7.98 29.10 25.43
C ASP A 499 7.39 27.81 24.84
N THR A 500 8.29 26.91 24.45
CA THR A 500 8.07 25.73 23.60
C THR A 500 7.13 24.68 24.19
N VAL A 501 6.75 24.83 25.45
CA VAL A 501 5.85 23.91 26.15
C VAL A 501 4.39 24.34 26.00
N TRP A 502 4.15 25.65 25.78
CA TRP A 502 2.84 26.30 25.88
C TRP A 502 2.21 26.64 24.53
N ASP A 503 3.02 27.01 23.51
CA ASP A 503 2.61 27.38 22.15
C ASP A 503 1.25 28.10 22.08
N VAL A 504 1.00 29.06 22.98
CA VAL A 504 -0.25 29.82 23.00
C VAL A 504 -0.06 31.07 22.15
N VAL A 505 -0.42 30.97 20.86
CA VAL A 505 -0.60 32.15 20.01
C VAL A 505 -1.93 32.80 20.35
N ARG A 506 -1.91 34.09 20.67
CA ARG A 506 -3.08 34.88 21.05
C ARG A 506 -3.25 36.06 20.12
N THR A 507 -4.49 36.36 19.75
CA THR A 507 -4.79 37.62 19.09
C THR A 507 -4.92 38.71 20.15
N GLY A 508 -4.36 39.89 19.84
CA GLY A 508 -4.35 41.01 20.76
C GLY A 508 -4.33 42.35 20.03
N HIS A 509 -4.49 43.41 20.80
CA HIS A 509 -4.39 44.80 20.38
C HIS A 509 -3.11 45.41 20.94
N LEU A 510 -2.27 45.93 20.06
CA LEU A 510 -1.09 46.71 20.43
C LEU A 510 -1.42 48.20 20.43
N PHE A 511 -1.09 48.86 21.54
CA PHE A 511 -1.09 50.30 21.69
C PHE A 511 0.34 50.75 21.96
N VAL A 512 0.82 51.76 21.25
CA VAL A 512 2.20 52.27 21.42
C VAL A 512 2.13 53.74 21.81
N GLN A 513 2.79 54.09 22.91
CA GLN A 513 2.91 55.45 23.45
C GLN A 513 4.38 55.89 23.42
N GLN A 514 4.64 57.18 23.62
CA GLN A 514 6.00 57.75 23.52
C GLN A 514 7.04 57.09 24.44
N HIS A 515 6.64 56.66 25.64
CA HIS A 515 7.55 56.11 26.67
C HIS A 515 7.26 54.65 27.04
N GLY A 516 6.43 53.94 26.27
CA GLY A 516 6.13 52.52 26.49
C GLY A 516 5.09 51.95 25.54
N LEU A 517 4.77 50.68 25.73
CA LEU A 517 3.78 49.94 24.94
C LEU A 517 2.79 49.21 25.83
N VAL A 518 1.54 49.18 25.39
CA VAL A 518 0.45 48.44 26.04
C VAL A 518 -0.03 47.36 25.11
N VAL A 519 0.01 46.11 25.57
CA VAL A 519 -0.46 44.95 24.82
C VAL A 519 -1.72 44.42 25.50
N HIS A 520 -2.85 44.50 24.83
CA HIS A 520 -4.10 43.92 25.31
C HIS A 520 -4.37 42.62 24.58
N LEU A 521 -4.60 41.52 25.30
CA LEU A 521 -4.90 40.23 24.69
C LEU A 521 -6.37 39.92 24.88
N THR A 522 -7.02 39.35 23.86
CA THR A 522 -8.44 39.02 23.96
C THR A 522 -8.68 38.04 25.11
N GLY A 523 -9.48 38.46 26.09
CA GLY A 523 -9.78 37.66 27.28
C GLY A 523 -8.71 37.71 28.37
N GLN A 524 -7.83 38.71 28.37
CA GLN A 524 -6.82 38.95 29.41
C GLN A 524 -6.63 40.44 29.73
N ASN A 525 -5.98 40.69 30.87
CA ASN A 525 -5.66 42.02 31.35
C ASN A 525 -4.64 42.72 30.42
N PRO A 526 -4.79 44.02 30.15
CA PRO A 526 -3.81 44.77 29.38
C PRO A 526 -2.46 44.79 30.11
N VAL A 527 -1.41 44.59 29.33
CA VAL A 527 -0.04 44.49 29.77
C VAL A 527 0.66 45.79 29.44
N ILE A 528 1.20 46.46 30.45
CA ILE A 528 1.93 47.72 30.28
C ILE A 528 3.43 47.43 30.38
N VAL A 529 4.19 47.75 29.33
CA VAL A 529 5.64 47.61 29.27
C VAL A 529 6.26 48.99 29.05
N PRO A 530 6.92 49.58 30.07
CA PRO A 530 7.64 50.84 29.90
C PRO A 530 8.92 50.65 29.07
N ASN A 531 9.40 51.69 28.40
CA ASN A 531 10.63 51.63 27.58
C ASN A 531 11.87 51.27 28.41
N SER A 532 11.92 51.66 29.68
CA SER A 532 12.98 51.26 30.62
C SER A 532 13.03 49.75 30.87
N GLY A 533 11.95 49.05 30.55
CA GLY A 533 11.82 47.61 30.67
C GLY A 533 12.21 46.80 29.44
N ILE A 534 12.61 47.44 28.35
CA ILE A 534 12.93 46.79 27.07
C ILE A 534 14.44 46.82 26.86
N THR A 535 15.05 45.65 26.73
CA THR A 535 16.49 45.47 26.48
C THR A 535 16.86 45.62 25.00
N SER A 536 16.11 45.00 24.09
CA SER A 536 16.24 45.18 22.65
C SER A 536 14.95 44.84 21.90
N LEU A 537 14.84 45.36 20.68
CA LEU A 537 13.80 45.03 19.71
C LEU A 537 14.45 44.38 18.49
N ASP A 538 14.25 43.08 18.31
CA ASP A 538 14.83 42.34 17.18
C ASP A 538 13.74 42.12 16.11
N ILE A 539 13.96 42.60 14.89
CA ILE A 539 12.97 42.57 13.81
C ILE A 539 13.45 41.64 12.69
N TYR A 540 12.56 40.76 12.23
CA TYR A 540 12.74 39.91 11.05
C TYR A 540 11.60 40.12 10.06
N TYR A 541 11.93 40.33 8.79
CA TYR A 541 10.99 40.27 7.67
C TYR A 541 11.74 39.80 6.41
N GLU A 542 11.05 39.08 5.53
CA GLU A 542 11.60 38.70 4.22
C GLU A 542 11.21 39.75 3.17
N ASP A 543 12.05 39.97 2.15
CA ASP A 543 11.80 40.97 1.09
C ASP A 543 10.54 40.66 0.23
N SER A 544 9.84 39.56 0.49
CA SER A 544 8.59 39.19 -0.16
C SER A 544 7.40 39.94 0.46
N SER A 545 6.55 40.55 -0.37
CA SER A 545 5.33 41.29 0.03
C SER A 545 4.22 40.41 0.64
N SER A 546 4.49 39.12 0.78
CA SER A 546 3.58 38.08 1.28
C SER A 546 4.00 37.51 2.64
N SER A 547 5.13 37.94 3.21
CA SER A 547 5.62 37.45 4.50
C SER A 547 5.13 38.31 5.67
N ALA A 548 4.88 37.70 6.83
CA ALA A 548 4.61 38.45 8.06
C ALA A 548 5.91 39.00 8.65
N VAL A 549 5.80 40.16 9.29
CA VAL A 549 6.92 40.76 10.04
C VAL A 549 6.88 40.24 11.46
N VAL A 550 8.00 39.72 11.94
CA VAL A 550 8.18 39.21 13.30
C VAL A 550 9.01 40.21 14.10
N VAL A 551 8.51 40.63 15.26
CA VAL A 551 9.21 41.52 16.19
C VAL A 551 9.39 40.80 17.53
N LEU A 552 10.63 40.57 17.93
CA LEU A 552 11.02 40.00 19.22
C LEU A 552 11.30 41.15 20.20
N LEU A 553 10.57 41.16 21.30
CA LEU A 553 10.64 42.17 22.34
C LEU A 553 11.32 41.59 23.58
N ASN A 554 12.60 41.89 23.77
CA ASN A 554 13.40 41.36 24.87
C ASN A 554 13.26 42.26 26.12
N LEU A 555 12.85 41.71 27.26
CA LEU A 555 12.51 42.42 28.50
C LEU A 555 13.58 42.30 29.60
N THR A 556 13.67 43.29 30.49
CA THR A 556 14.53 43.24 31.69
C THR A 556 13.90 42.40 32.81
N ALA A 557 14.72 41.89 33.75
CA ALA A 557 14.25 41.06 34.87
C ALA A 557 13.19 41.74 35.76
N THR A 558 13.30 43.06 35.92
CA THR A 558 12.47 43.87 36.83
C THR A 558 11.21 44.42 36.16
N SER A 559 11.12 44.36 34.83
CA SER A 559 10.04 44.93 34.04
C SER A 559 9.19 43.89 33.34
N CYS A 560 9.47 42.59 33.52
CA CYS A 560 8.44 41.58 33.35
C CYS A 560 7.35 41.93 34.38
N PRO A 561 6.20 42.48 33.97
CA PRO A 561 5.15 42.70 34.94
C PRO A 561 4.84 41.33 35.50
N HIS A 562 4.91 41.17 36.82
CA HIS A 562 4.45 39.96 37.49
C HIS A 562 2.99 39.60 37.10
N LYS A 563 2.28 40.48 36.39
CA LYS A 563 0.91 40.35 35.86
C LYS A 563 0.83 39.91 34.39
N LEU A 564 1.95 39.76 33.65
CA LEU A 564 1.95 39.13 32.32
C LEU A 564 1.80 37.62 32.47
N LEU A 565 0.64 37.12 32.06
CA LEU A 565 0.51 35.90 31.26
C LEU A 565 1.40 34.73 31.67
N VAL A 566 0.84 33.75 32.39
CA VAL A 566 1.53 32.48 32.70
C VAL A 566 2.80 32.77 33.53
N PRO A 567 3.02 32.12 34.67
CA PRO A 567 4.34 32.12 35.27
C PRO A 567 5.31 31.52 34.24
N SER A 568 6.00 32.38 33.49
CA SER A 568 7.11 32.02 32.64
C SER A 568 8.15 31.41 33.55
N LEU A 569 8.13 30.09 33.61
CA LEU A 569 9.13 29.27 34.28
C LEU A 569 10.46 29.30 33.52
N ASN A 570 10.53 30.01 32.38
CA ASN A 570 11.74 30.10 31.58
C ASN A 570 12.44 31.47 31.64
N ASP A 571 13.76 31.38 31.75
CA ASP A 571 14.78 32.44 31.69
C ASP A 571 14.72 33.32 30.42
N ARG A 572 13.84 33.01 29.45
CA ARG A 572 13.73 33.71 28.16
C ARG A 572 12.69 34.83 28.24
N ARG A 573 13.19 36.03 28.55
CA ARG A 573 12.43 37.27 28.70
C ARG A 573 12.08 37.88 27.34
N THR A 574 11.41 37.14 26.45
CA THR A 574 11.15 37.61 25.07
C THR A 574 9.67 37.43 24.70
N LEU A 575 9.01 38.52 24.30
CA LEU A 575 7.65 38.49 23.73
C LEU A 575 7.73 38.59 22.20
N ILE A 576 6.92 37.82 21.46
CA ILE A 576 6.95 37.82 19.99
C ILE A 576 5.68 38.47 19.46
N LEU A 577 5.81 39.52 18.66
CA LEU A 577 4.71 40.21 17.99
C LEU A 577 4.74 39.88 16.48
N LEU A 578 3.66 39.31 15.98
CA LEU A 578 3.46 38.99 14.57
C LEU A 578 2.57 40.04 13.89
N PHE A 579 3.09 40.61 12.79
CA PHE A 579 2.37 41.55 11.94
C PHE A 579 2.07 40.91 10.59
N GLN A 580 0.84 40.40 10.46
CA GLN A 580 0.35 39.73 9.26
C GLN A 580 0.42 40.61 8.01
N PRO A 581 0.81 40.07 6.83
CA PRO A 581 0.94 40.85 5.59
C PRO A 581 -0.40 41.45 5.17
N LYS A 582 -0.35 42.60 4.48
CA LYS A 582 -1.53 43.33 3.95
C LYS A 582 -2.54 43.82 5.01
N THR A 583 -2.27 43.65 6.31
CA THR A 583 -3.12 44.18 7.39
C THR A 583 -2.88 45.67 7.65
N LYS A 584 -3.84 46.34 8.31
CA LYS A 584 -3.68 47.73 8.79
C LYS A 584 -2.49 47.85 9.75
N ALA A 585 -2.31 46.86 10.63
CA ALA A 585 -1.21 46.80 11.59
C ALA A 585 0.17 46.79 10.90
N ASN A 586 0.35 45.98 9.84
CA ASN A 586 1.60 45.91 9.09
C ASN A 586 1.90 47.24 8.35
N LYS A 587 0.90 47.89 7.76
CA LYS A 587 1.08 49.23 7.16
C LYS A 587 1.51 50.27 8.19
N ILE A 588 0.92 50.23 9.39
CA ILE A 588 1.24 51.16 10.49
C ILE A 588 2.62 50.88 11.10
N LEU A 589 3.05 49.61 11.14
CA LEU A 589 4.39 49.22 11.54
C LEU A 589 5.45 49.97 10.75
N PHE A 590 5.39 49.93 9.42
CA PHE A 590 6.35 50.63 8.56
C PHE A 590 6.17 52.15 8.53
N ALA A 591 4.93 52.65 8.58
CA ALA A 591 4.65 54.08 8.46
C ALA A 591 4.89 54.89 9.74
N LYS A 592 4.65 54.31 10.93
CA LYS A 592 4.68 55.03 12.21
C LYS A 592 5.59 54.40 13.27
N LEU A 593 5.52 53.08 13.46
CA LEU A 593 6.22 52.41 14.57
C LEU A 593 7.73 52.27 14.32
N LEU A 594 8.15 51.82 13.14
CA LEU A 594 9.56 51.68 12.77
C LEU A 594 10.32 53.02 12.81
N PRO A 595 9.80 54.13 12.26
CA PRO A 595 10.42 55.45 12.41
C PRO A 595 10.52 55.90 13.87
N HIS A 596 9.49 55.63 14.68
CA HIS A 596 9.50 55.97 16.11
C HIS A 596 10.56 55.17 16.88
N TRP A 597 10.65 53.86 16.67
CA TRP A 597 11.65 53.02 17.32
C TRP A 597 13.08 53.30 16.84
N LYS A 598 13.28 53.69 15.58
CA LYS A 598 14.59 54.13 15.06
C LYS A 598 15.09 55.42 15.72
N ASN A 599 14.19 56.32 16.08
CA ASN A 599 14.50 57.60 16.72
C ASN A 599 14.46 57.53 18.25
N GLY A 600 14.05 56.38 18.81
CA GLY A 600 13.89 56.16 20.25
C GLY A 600 15.16 55.70 20.96
N THR A 601 15.08 55.52 22.28
CA THR A 601 16.20 55.10 23.15
C THR A 601 16.44 53.59 23.20
N ILE A 602 15.61 52.78 22.55
CA ILE A 602 15.67 51.30 22.59
C ILE A 602 16.54 50.79 21.43
N PRO A 603 17.50 49.88 21.65
CA PRO A 603 18.32 49.34 20.57
C PRO A 603 17.49 48.42 19.64
N LEU A 604 17.53 48.73 18.35
CA LEU A 604 16.82 48.01 17.28
C LEU A 604 17.80 47.13 16.49
N VAL A 605 17.53 45.82 16.39
CA VAL A 605 18.37 44.85 15.68
C VAL A 605 17.60 44.22 14.51
N TYR A 606 18.19 44.18 13.32
CA TYR A 606 17.62 43.48 12.18
C TYR A 606 18.22 42.08 12.06
N LEU A 607 17.37 41.05 12.15
CA LEU A 607 17.80 39.65 12.06
C LEU A 607 17.87 39.19 10.60
N LYS A 608 18.96 38.52 10.24
CA LYS A 608 19.12 37.88 8.91
C LYS A 608 18.39 36.55 8.79
N GLN A 609 18.24 35.84 9.90
CA GLN A 609 17.55 34.55 10.00
C GLN A 609 16.83 34.49 11.35
N LEU A 610 15.59 34.02 11.36
CA LEU A 610 14.88 33.70 12.58
C LEU A 610 15.50 32.46 13.26
N PRO A 611 15.57 32.42 14.60
CA PRO A 611 15.90 31.20 15.33
C PRO A 611 14.98 30.05 14.87
N SER A 612 15.55 28.86 14.65
CA SER A 612 14.84 27.73 14.03
C SER A 612 13.56 27.30 14.76
N HIS A 613 13.46 27.52 16.08
CA HIS A 613 12.25 27.26 16.85
C HIS A 613 11.14 28.29 16.58
N ILE A 614 11.47 29.58 16.47
CA ILE A 614 10.53 30.66 16.20
C ILE A 614 10.07 30.61 14.74
N ALA A 615 11.00 30.37 13.81
CA ALA A 615 10.69 30.21 12.39
C ALA A 615 9.65 29.10 12.15
N LYS A 616 9.79 27.96 12.85
CA LYS A 616 8.86 26.83 12.77
C LYS A 616 7.46 27.18 13.29
N LEU A 617 7.37 27.91 14.41
CA LEU A 617 6.09 28.34 15.01
C LEU A 617 5.37 29.40 14.16
N CYS A 618 6.13 30.35 13.60
CA CYS A 618 5.57 31.42 12.76
C CYS A 618 5.04 30.87 11.43
N ASN A 619 5.78 29.95 10.80
CA ASN A 619 5.42 29.41 9.48
C ASN A 619 4.13 28.57 9.49
N SER A 620 3.88 27.72 10.50
CA SER A 620 2.64 26.93 10.55
C SER A 620 1.40 27.77 10.76
N ARG A 621 1.48 28.79 11.62
CA ARG A 621 0.35 29.66 11.91
C ARG A 621 0.03 30.61 10.77
N LEU A 622 1.04 31.12 10.05
CA LEU A 622 0.85 31.93 8.85
C LEU A 622 0.05 31.19 7.77
N THR A 623 0.30 29.89 7.59
CA THR A 623 -0.46 29.04 6.67
C THR A 623 -1.89 28.79 7.19
N SER A 624 -2.05 28.44 8.48
CA SER A 624 -3.37 28.14 9.08
C SER A 624 -4.33 29.34 9.15
N SER A 625 -3.86 30.55 9.50
CA SER A 625 -4.69 31.76 9.60
C SER A 625 -5.19 32.25 8.23
N LEU A 626 -4.45 31.97 7.15
CA LEU A 626 -4.86 32.28 5.78
C LEU A 626 -5.96 31.32 5.26
N GLU A 627 -5.97 30.06 5.72
CA GLU A 627 -6.94 29.05 5.26
C GLU A 627 -8.21 28.94 6.11
N VAL A 628 -8.13 29.14 7.44
CA VAL A 628 -9.30 29.10 8.34
C VAL A 628 -10.31 30.21 8.00
N ALA A 629 -9.84 31.34 7.48
CA ALA A 629 -10.69 32.40 6.96
C ALA A 629 -11.35 32.06 5.60
N ALA A 630 -10.81 31.07 4.87
CA ALA A 630 -11.23 30.75 3.51
C ALA A 630 -12.14 29.51 3.41
N ASN A 631 -12.08 28.56 4.35
CA ASN A 631 -12.79 27.28 4.24
C ASN A 631 -13.66 26.96 5.47
N GLN A 632 -14.99 27.10 5.31
CA GLN A 632 -16.01 26.59 6.24
C GLN A 632 -16.19 25.05 6.19
N LYS A 633 -15.32 24.30 5.51
CA LYS A 633 -15.47 22.85 5.33
C LYS A 633 -14.79 22.10 6.48
N MET A 634 -15.55 21.28 7.21
CA MET A 634 -15.08 20.42 8.32
C MET A 634 -14.27 19.17 7.86
N VAL A 635 -13.64 19.24 6.69
CA VAL A 635 -12.82 18.15 6.13
C VAL A 635 -11.55 18.76 5.54
N TRP A 636 -10.39 18.30 6.00
CA TRP A 636 -9.08 18.71 5.50
C TRP A 636 -8.59 17.80 4.37
N THR A 637 -7.76 18.32 3.47
CA THR A 637 -6.86 17.49 2.65
C THR A 637 -5.65 17.06 3.49
N LEU A 638 -4.91 16.06 3.02
CA LEU A 638 -3.69 15.62 3.74
C LEU A 638 -2.61 16.72 3.78
N GLU A 639 -2.52 17.54 2.73
CA GLU A 639 -1.64 18.71 2.69
C GLU A 639 -2.01 19.71 3.79
N GLN A 640 -3.30 20.07 3.88
CA GLN A 640 -3.82 20.97 4.93
C GLN A 640 -3.58 20.40 6.34
N ALA A 641 -3.75 19.09 6.51
CA ALA A 641 -3.49 18.43 7.77
C ALA A 641 -2.01 18.42 8.14
N SER A 642 -1.10 18.35 7.17
CA SER A 642 0.35 18.32 7.39
C SER A 642 0.91 19.72 7.70
N ASP A 643 0.28 20.76 7.16
CA ASP A 643 0.53 22.14 7.55
C ASP A 643 0.02 22.44 8.98
N HIS A 644 -1.12 21.84 9.37
CA HIS A 644 -1.73 22.01 10.69
C HIS A 644 -1.05 21.20 11.80
N LEU A 645 -0.69 19.93 11.51
CA LEU A 645 0.02 19.04 12.43
C LEU A 645 1.51 18.97 12.08
N HIS A 646 2.31 19.70 12.85
CA HIS A 646 3.76 19.70 12.70
C HIS A 646 4.37 18.29 12.71
N GLY A 647 5.22 18.03 11.71
CA GLY A 647 5.95 16.77 11.59
C GLY A 647 5.10 15.59 11.11
N LEU A 648 3.83 15.82 10.74
CA LEU A 648 2.92 14.76 10.33
C LEU A 648 3.45 13.99 9.12
N ASP A 649 3.97 14.66 8.09
CA ASP A 649 4.55 13.98 6.93
C ASP A 649 5.66 13.00 7.31
N ILE A 650 6.59 13.45 8.17
CA ILE A 650 7.71 12.62 8.64
C ILE A 650 7.18 11.42 9.41
N PHE A 651 6.23 11.66 10.32
CA PHE A 651 5.59 10.61 11.10
C PHE A 651 4.86 9.59 10.21
N LEU A 652 4.14 10.06 9.20
CA LEU A 652 3.38 9.26 8.26
C LEU A 652 4.29 8.36 7.40
N HIS A 653 5.42 8.89 6.92
CA HIS A 653 6.43 8.10 6.22
C HIS A 653 7.08 7.07 7.16
N HIS A 654 7.42 7.45 8.39
CA HIS A 654 7.96 6.55 9.41
C HIS A 654 6.97 5.42 9.75
N LEU A 655 5.69 5.74 9.88
CA LEU A 655 4.60 4.79 10.12
C LEU A 655 4.45 3.78 8.98
N LEU A 656 4.50 4.25 7.72
CA LEU A 656 4.41 3.39 6.54
C LEU A 656 5.53 2.35 6.52
N VAL A 657 6.77 2.77 6.78
CA VAL A 657 7.93 1.88 6.83
C VAL A 657 7.81 0.89 7.99
N SER A 658 7.38 1.38 9.16
CA SER A 658 7.21 0.57 10.37
C SER A 658 6.16 -0.53 10.18
N ASN A 659 5.04 -0.19 9.54
CA ASN A 659 3.99 -1.15 9.21
C ASN A 659 4.39 -2.17 8.13
N SER A 660 5.39 -1.86 7.29
CA SER A 660 5.90 -2.78 6.26
C SER A 660 7.00 -3.72 6.77
N HIS A 661 7.90 -3.24 7.63
CA HIS A 661 9.06 -3.97 8.15
C HIS A 661 8.88 -4.47 9.59
N ILE A 662 7.84 -5.27 9.82
CA ILE A 662 7.30 -5.56 11.17
C ILE A 662 8.27 -6.30 12.13
N GLN A 663 9.43 -6.82 11.69
CA GLN A 663 10.24 -7.74 12.51
C GLN A 663 11.77 -7.74 12.30
N GLN A 664 12.30 -7.11 11.24
CA GLN A 664 13.73 -7.20 10.92
C GLN A 664 14.38 -5.83 10.92
N PRO A 665 15.60 -5.69 11.47
CA PRO A 665 16.32 -4.44 11.41
C PRO A 665 16.62 -4.07 9.96
N ILE A 666 16.43 -2.79 9.64
CA ILE A 666 16.68 -2.23 8.32
C ILE A 666 18.15 -1.79 8.27
N VAL A 667 18.86 -2.07 7.19
CA VAL A 667 20.21 -1.54 6.99
C VAL A 667 20.16 0.00 6.98
N THR A 668 21.05 0.67 7.72
CA THR A 668 20.97 2.12 7.97
C THR A 668 20.91 2.96 6.70
N ASP A 669 21.66 2.60 5.65
CA ASP A 669 21.61 3.29 4.35
C ASP A 669 20.25 3.17 3.66
N LEU A 670 19.65 1.97 3.71
CA LEU A 670 18.29 1.73 3.23
C LEU A 670 17.26 2.50 4.07
N GLY A 671 17.51 2.63 5.38
CA GLY A 671 16.69 3.42 6.30
C GLY A 671 16.54 4.87 5.88
N ARG A 672 17.62 5.49 5.38
CA ARG A 672 17.58 6.86 4.86
C ARG A 672 16.64 6.96 3.67
N ILE A 673 16.81 6.10 2.66
CA ILE A 673 15.97 6.06 1.44
C ILE A 673 14.50 5.83 1.79
N LEU A 674 14.22 4.95 2.76
CA LEU A 674 12.86 4.64 3.21
C LEU A 674 12.21 5.75 4.04
N LEU A 675 12.97 6.65 4.65
CA LEU A 675 12.42 7.77 5.44
C LEU A 675 12.38 9.09 4.67
N THR A 676 13.25 9.31 3.69
CA THR A 676 13.15 10.44 2.76
C THR A 676 12.04 10.19 1.76
N GLY A 677 10.85 10.73 2.04
CA GLY A 677 9.81 10.89 1.02
C GLY A 677 10.19 12.02 0.08
N SER A 678 10.36 11.71 -1.20
CA SER A 678 10.28 12.60 -2.39
C SER A 678 11.02 13.96 -2.37
N SER A 679 11.82 14.26 -1.36
CA SER A 679 12.67 15.44 -1.30
C SER A 679 14.09 14.98 -1.62
N PRO A 680 14.63 15.35 -2.79
CA PRO A 680 16.05 15.18 -3.05
C PRO A 680 16.80 16.13 -2.12
N LEU A 681 17.17 15.64 -0.93
CA LEU A 681 18.27 16.27 -0.23
C LEU A 681 19.48 16.19 -1.16
N PRO A 682 20.25 17.28 -1.32
CA PRO A 682 21.48 17.23 -2.09
C PRO A 682 22.29 16.11 -1.48
N THR A 683 22.48 15.04 -2.26
CA THR A 683 23.54 14.10 -2.00
C THR A 683 24.75 14.99 -1.76
N THR A 684 25.28 14.94 -0.55
CA THR A 684 26.66 15.33 -0.34
C THR A 684 27.41 14.35 -1.23
N THR A 685 27.59 14.78 -2.48
CA THR A 685 28.64 14.30 -3.33
C THR A 685 29.85 14.42 -2.44
N THR A 686 30.30 13.28 -1.94
CA THR A 686 31.67 13.04 -1.57
C THR A 686 32.50 13.43 -2.79
N THR A 687 32.76 14.73 -2.87
CA THR A 687 33.80 15.34 -3.67
C THR A 687 35.08 14.95 -2.96
N GLY A 688 35.57 13.76 -3.29
CA GLY A 688 36.70 13.18 -2.59
C GLY A 688 37.00 11.78 -3.07
N THR A 689 37.58 11.69 -4.27
CA THR A 689 38.46 10.59 -4.69
C THR A 689 37.90 9.17 -4.56
N GLU A 690 37.01 8.75 -5.47
CA GLU A 690 36.94 7.34 -5.83
C GLU A 690 37.60 7.15 -7.20
N ASP A 691 38.77 6.52 -7.16
CA ASP A 691 39.45 5.96 -8.33
C ASP A 691 38.46 5.16 -9.19
N ASN A 692 38.56 5.33 -10.51
CA ASN A 692 37.84 4.61 -11.57
C ASN A 692 37.70 3.09 -11.29
N LYS A 693 36.71 2.68 -10.51
CA LYS A 693 36.22 1.30 -10.50
C LYS A 693 35.35 1.14 -11.74
N HIS A 694 35.86 0.44 -12.75
CA HIS A 694 35.08 0.05 -13.92
C HIS A 694 33.96 -0.91 -13.47
N THR A 695 32.75 -0.39 -13.23
CA THR A 695 31.56 -1.21 -12.97
C THR A 695 30.99 -1.74 -14.29
N VAL A 696 30.54 -2.99 -14.28
CA VAL A 696 29.89 -3.63 -15.41
C VAL A 696 28.38 -3.52 -15.24
N VAL A 697 27.74 -2.84 -16.19
CA VAL A 697 26.29 -2.63 -16.15
C VAL A 697 25.56 -3.85 -16.74
N VAL A 698 24.61 -4.37 -15.99
CA VAL A 698 23.72 -5.49 -16.34
C VAL A 698 22.36 -4.93 -16.74
N THR A 699 21.85 -5.36 -17.89
CA THR A 699 20.49 -5.07 -18.37
C THR A 699 19.68 -6.33 -18.45
N ILE A 700 18.51 -6.30 -17.83
CA ILE A 700 17.64 -7.46 -17.72
C ILE A 700 16.51 -7.30 -18.75
N LEU A 701 16.45 -8.23 -19.70
CA LEU A 701 15.34 -8.37 -20.65
C LEU A 701 14.43 -9.50 -20.16
N ALA A 702 13.31 -9.12 -19.57
CA ALA A 702 12.30 -10.04 -19.05
C ALA A 702 11.09 -10.13 -19.98
N GLY A 703 10.19 -11.07 -19.69
CA GLY A 703 8.98 -11.32 -20.47
C GLY A 703 8.66 -12.81 -20.53
N ILE A 704 7.38 -13.13 -20.54
CA ILE A 704 6.89 -14.52 -20.65
C ILE A 704 7.32 -15.17 -21.97
N ARG A 705 7.14 -16.50 -22.10
CA ARG A 705 7.36 -17.19 -23.37
C ARG A 705 6.43 -16.63 -24.45
N GLY A 706 6.94 -16.46 -25.67
CA GLY A 706 6.19 -15.85 -26.78
C GLY A 706 6.08 -14.32 -26.74
N SER A 707 6.87 -13.64 -25.89
CA SER A 707 7.00 -12.17 -25.86
C SER A 707 7.95 -11.59 -26.92
N TYR A 708 8.59 -12.43 -27.72
CA TYR A 708 9.61 -12.05 -28.72
C TYR A 708 10.88 -11.40 -28.15
N LYS A 709 11.14 -11.48 -26.84
CA LYS A 709 12.34 -10.90 -26.21
C LYS A 709 13.65 -11.44 -26.79
N GLU A 710 13.70 -12.70 -27.20
CA GLU A 710 14.87 -13.33 -27.81
C GLU A 710 15.16 -12.75 -29.20
N SER A 711 14.13 -12.61 -30.03
CA SER A 711 14.22 -12.01 -31.36
C SER A 711 14.56 -10.52 -31.26
N PHE A 712 13.95 -9.82 -30.30
CA PHE A 712 14.25 -8.43 -30.00
C PHE A 712 15.71 -8.24 -29.60
N CYS A 713 16.25 -9.07 -28.70
CA CYS A 713 17.64 -8.98 -28.27
C CYS A 713 18.63 -9.07 -29.46
N LYS A 714 18.37 -9.94 -30.44
CA LYS A 714 19.17 -10.04 -31.67
C LYS A 714 19.12 -8.77 -32.52
N VAL A 715 17.93 -8.18 -32.71
CA VAL A 715 17.75 -6.94 -33.47
C VAL A 715 18.38 -5.75 -32.72
N PHE A 716 18.11 -5.65 -31.43
CA PHE A 716 18.58 -4.58 -30.55
C PHE A 716 20.10 -4.53 -30.47
N THR A 717 20.76 -5.66 -30.26
CA THR A 717 22.23 -5.73 -30.25
C THR A 717 22.83 -5.45 -31.62
N GLY A 718 22.08 -5.65 -32.71
CA GLY A 718 22.40 -5.22 -34.07
C GLY A 718 22.38 -3.70 -34.26
N LEU A 719 21.35 -3.04 -33.73
CA LEU A 719 21.17 -1.59 -33.79
C LEU A 719 22.16 -0.85 -32.88
N ALA A 720 22.46 -1.42 -31.71
CA ALA A 720 23.32 -0.80 -30.71
C ALA A 720 24.80 -1.27 -30.78
N LYS A 721 25.26 -1.83 -31.91
CA LYS A 721 26.66 -2.31 -32.08
C LYS A 721 27.70 -1.22 -31.86
N ASP A 722 27.34 0.02 -32.15
CA ASP A 722 28.27 1.16 -32.10
C ASP A 722 28.45 1.72 -30.69
N TYR A 723 27.48 1.49 -29.80
CA TYR A 723 27.47 2.06 -28.45
C TYR A 723 28.33 1.27 -27.46
N ASN A 724 28.11 -0.06 -27.34
CA ASN A 724 28.75 -0.87 -26.30
C ASN A 724 29.35 -2.18 -26.84
N SER A 725 30.20 -2.82 -26.04
CA SER A 725 30.62 -4.21 -26.25
C SER A 725 29.70 -5.14 -25.45
N TRP A 726 29.01 -6.06 -26.15
CA TRP A 726 27.90 -6.83 -25.59
C TRP A 726 28.32 -8.24 -25.18
N ILE A 727 27.95 -8.65 -23.97
CA ILE A 727 27.91 -10.05 -23.54
C ILE A 727 26.45 -10.43 -23.32
N ILE A 728 25.95 -11.42 -24.06
CA ILE A 728 24.55 -11.82 -24.01
C ILE A 728 24.45 -13.16 -23.28
N PHE A 729 23.74 -13.19 -22.16
CA PHE A 729 23.36 -14.41 -21.47
C PHE A 729 21.93 -14.78 -21.86
N GLN A 730 21.83 -15.79 -22.72
CA GLN A 730 20.58 -16.36 -23.18
C GLN A 730 20.64 -17.88 -23.02
N GLN A 731 19.57 -18.49 -22.51
CA GLN A 731 19.49 -19.95 -22.46
C GLN A 731 19.37 -20.53 -23.88
N PRO A 732 20.15 -21.58 -24.22
CA PRO A 732 20.00 -22.28 -25.49
C PRO A 732 18.63 -22.95 -25.59
N ILE A 733 18.04 -22.98 -26.79
CA ILE A 733 16.70 -23.53 -27.04
C ILE A 733 16.59 -25.02 -26.68
N ARG A 734 17.71 -25.75 -26.71
CA ARG A 734 17.81 -27.18 -26.33
C ARG A 734 17.59 -27.43 -24.83
N ASN A 735 17.83 -26.43 -24.00
CA ASN A 735 17.66 -26.55 -22.55
C ASN A 735 16.19 -26.26 -22.21
N ALA A 736 15.54 -27.23 -21.60
CA ALA A 736 14.19 -27.09 -21.06
C ALA A 736 14.19 -26.68 -19.57
N GLU A 737 15.38 -26.59 -18.96
CA GLU A 737 15.55 -26.23 -17.55
C GLU A 737 15.05 -24.82 -17.25
N GLU A 738 14.48 -24.65 -16.06
CA GLU A 738 14.10 -23.35 -15.52
C GLU A 738 15.34 -22.48 -15.25
N PHE A 739 15.09 -21.23 -14.83
CA PHE A 739 16.17 -20.34 -14.41
C PHE A 739 16.93 -20.92 -13.19
N ASP A 740 18.26 -20.94 -13.29
CA ASP A 740 19.16 -21.30 -12.19
C ASP A 740 20.07 -20.11 -11.86
N ALA A 741 19.92 -19.59 -10.64
CA ALA A 741 20.72 -18.50 -10.11
C ALA A 741 22.21 -18.85 -10.06
N LYS A 742 22.57 -20.10 -9.71
CA LYS A 742 23.98 -20.51 -9.60
C LYS A 742 24.67 -20.50 -10.95
N LYS A 743 23.98 -20.98 -11.99
CA LYS A 743 24.46 -20.96 -13.37
C LYS A 743 24.70 -19.52 -13.85
N LEU A 744 23.77 -18.60 -13.56
CA LEU A 744 23.96 -17.18 -13.89
C LEU A 744 25.18 -16.60 -13.15
N GLN A 745 25.32 -16.85 -11.84
CA GLN A 745 26.45 -16.39 -11.04
C GLN A 745 27.80 -16.93 -11.54
N GLN A 746 27.85 -18.18 -11.97
CA GLN A 746 29.03 -18.76 -12.62
C GLN A 746 29.37 -18.07 -13.96
N GLN A 747 28.36 -17.79 -14.79
CA GLN A 747 28.56 -17.08 -16.06
C GLN A 747 29.04 -15.63 -15.85
N LEU A 748 28.49 -14.95 -14.85
CA LEU A 748 28.91 -13.63 -14.39
C LEU A 748 30.40 -13.65 -13.94
N SER A 749 30.76 -14.62 -13.10
CA SER A 749 32.14 -14.82 -12.63
C SER A 749 33.12 -15.04 -13.79
N CYS A 750 32.80 -15.95 -14.72
CA CYS A 750 33.64 -16.23 -15.88
C CYS A 750 33.83 -15.00 -16.79
N SER A 751 32.80 -14.18 -16.95
CA SER A 751 32.85 -13.00 -17.84
C SER A 751 33.72 -11.89 -17.28
N LEU A 752 33.63 -11.62 -15.96
CA LEU A 752 34.52 -10.66 -15.30
C LEU A 752 35.97 -11.14 -15.27
N GLN A 753 36.22 -12.44 -15.07
CA GLN A 753 37.58 -12.99 -15.13
C GLN A 753 38.19 -12.78 -16.52
N ASN A 754 37.43 -13.04 -17.59
CA ASN A 754 37.88 -12.80 -18.97
C ASN A 754 38.13 -11.31 -19.26
N GLN A 755 37.29 -10.42 -18.73
CA GLN A 755 37.49 -8.97 -18.82
C GLN A 755 38.80 -8.56 -18.14
N SER A 756 39.08 -9.04 -16.92
CA SER A 756 40.31 -8.73 -16.18
C SER A 756 41.57 -9.16 -16.94
N GLN A 757 41.50 -10.24 -17.73
CA GLN A 757 42.59 -10.71 -18.58
C GLN A 757 42.73 -9.91 -19.88
N GLN A 758 41.62 -9.43 -20.46
CA GLN A 758 41.61 -8.58 -21.65
C GLN A 758 42.06 -7.14 -21.36
N VAL A 759 41.71 -6.58 -20.20
CA VAL A 759 42.14 -5.25 -19.74
C VAL A 759 43.67 -5.16 -19.61
N ARG A 760 44.34 -6.26 -19.24
CA ARG A 760 45.82 -6.35 -19.20
C ARG A 760 46.48 -6.41 -20.59
N ARG A 761 45.75 -6.76 -21.65
CA ARG A 761 46.30 -6.98 -23.01
C ARG A 761 46.11 -5.79 -23.96
N SER A 762 45.22 -4.85 -23.66
CA SER A 762 44.83 -3.77 -24.59
C SER A 762 44.89 -2.38 -23.92
N ALA A 763 46.02 -1.69 -24.12
CA ALA A 763 46.30 -0.37 -23.55
C ALA A 763 46.21 0.80 -24.56
N SER A 764 45.89 0.57 -25.85
CA SER A 764 46.07 1.60 -26.90
C SER A 764 44.90 1.81 -27.89
N GLY A 765 43.64 1.59 -27.51
CA GLY A 765 42.49 1.87 -28.40
C GLY A 765 41.24 2.29 -27.62
N GLY A 766 40.52 3.29 -28.12
CA GLY A 766 39.30 3.85 -27.51
C GLY A 766 38.30 2.75 -27.13
N ARG A 767 38.04 2.61 -25.82
CA ARG A 767 37.29 1.50 -25.24
C ARG A 767 35.78 1.76 -25.36
N LYS A 768 35.04 0.82 -25.97
CA LYS A 768 33.59 0.68 -25.73
C LYS A 768 33.39 0.08 -24.33
N SER A 769 32.46 0.58 -23.52
CA SER A 769 32.14 -0.01 -22.22
C SER A 769 31.57 -1.43 -22.43
N MET A 770 31.88 -2.34 -21.49
CA MET A 770 31.35 -3.71 -21.51
C MET A 770 29.99 -3.73 -20.83
N ARG A 771 28.98 -4.30 -21.50
CA ARG A 771 27.62 -4.38 -20.99
C ARG A 771 27.07 -5.79 -21.10
N ILE A 772 26.45 -6.27 -20.03
CA ILE A 772 25.86 -7.61 -19.97
C ILE A 772 24.36 -7.50 -20.18
N ILE A 773 23.81 -8.28 -21.12
CA ILE A 773 22.36 -8.44 -21.30
C ILE A 773 21.96 -9.82 -20.79
N VAL A 774 21.10 -9.87 -19.80
CA VAL A 774 20.50 -11.10 -19.28
C VAL A 774 19.10 -11.25 -19.89
N VAL A 775 18.95 -12.20 -20.81
CA VAL A 775 17.64 -12.58 -21.36
C VAL A 775 17.02 -13.62 -20.44
N VAL A 776 16.04 -13.19 -19.65
CA VAL A 776 15.42 -14.03 -18.62
C VAL A 776 14.63 -15.17 -19.26
N PRO A 777 14.87 -16.44 -18.91
CA PRO A 777 14.17 -17.55 -19.53
C PRO A 777 12.75 -17.72 -18.98
N GLY A 778 11.85 -18.23 -19.83
CA GLY A 778 10.58 -18.79 -19.39
C GLY A 778 9.64 -17.85 -18.64
N TYR A 779 9.06 -18.37 -17.55
CA TYR A 779 8.16 -17.70 -16.63
C TYR A 779 8.88 -17.44 -15.29
N THR A 780 10.06 -16.81 -15.35
CA THR A 780 10.87 -16.52 -14.16
C THR A 780 10.52 -15.14 -13.58
N GLU A 781 10.52 -15.06 -12.25
CA GLU A 781 10.31 -13.82 -11.49
C GLU A 781 11.56 -12.93 -11.53
N ILE A 782 11.35 -11.63 -11.73
CA ILE A 782 12.45 -10.64 -11.82
C ILE A 782 13.25 -10.61 -10.50
N ILE A 783 12.56 -10.78 -9.37
CA ILE A 783 13.15 -10.79 -8.03
C ILE A 783 14.29 -11.81 -7.93
N ASP A 784 14.11 -13.01 -8.47
CA ASP A 784 15.12 -14.07 -8.40
C ASP A 784 16.34 -13.75 -9.26
N VAL A 785 16.15 -13.07 -10.40
CA VAL A 785 17.24 -12.63 -11.28
C VAL A 785 18.02 -11.48 -10.63
N VAL A 786 17.31 -10.48 -10.10
CA VAL A 786 17.91 -9.35 -9.40
C VAL A 786 18.68 -9.82 -8.17
N ARG A 787 18.10 -10.73 -7.37
CA ARG A 787 18.80 -11.34 -6.22
C ARG A 787 20.04 -12.12 -6.67
N ALA A 788 19.98 -12.86 -7.77
CA ALA A 788 21.13 -13.60 -8.27
C ALA A 788 22.30 -12.69 -8.66
N VAL A 789 22.03 -11.51 -9.23
CA VAL A 789 23.05 -10.50 -9.57
C VAL A 789 23.57 -9.79 -8.32
N HIS A 790 22.67 -9.31 -7.46
CA HIS A 790 23.04 -8.46 -6.32
C HIS A 790 23.62 -9.24 -5.13
N SER A 791 23.13 -10.46 -4.88
CA SER A 791 23.62 -11.36 -3.82
C SER A 791 24.59 -12.42 -4.36
N HIS A 792 25.58 -12.00 -5.16
CA HIS A 792 26.60 -12.91 -5.69
C HIS A 792 27.47 -13.49 -4.55
N PRO A 793 27.84 -14.79 -4.57
CA PRO A 793 28.63 -15.41 -3.50
C PRO A 793 30.00 -14.74 -3.25
N ASP A 794 30.61 -14.21 -4.30
CA ASP A 794 31.81 -13.38 -4.22
C ASP A 794 31.43 -11.89 -4.12
N ARG A 795 31.73 -11.27 -2.98
CA ARG A 795 31.46 -9.85 -2.69
C ARG A 795 32.23 -8.91 -3.62
N ASN A 796 33.41 -9.29 -4.09
CA ASN A 796 34.19 -8.43 -5.00
C ASN A 796 33.53 -8.31 -6.37
N ILE A 797 32.91 -9.41 -6.83
CA ILE A 797 32.15 -9.45 -8.07
C ILE A 797 30.85 -8.65 -7.92
N ALA A 798 30.14 -8.84 -6.81
CA ALA A 798 28.92 -8.08 -6.52
C ALA A 798 29.17 -6.56 -6.55
N ALA A 799 30.27 -6.09 -5.95
CA ALA A 799 30.64 -4.67 -5.92
C ALA A 799 31.07 -4.08 -7.28
N GLN A 800 31.32 -4.91 -8.28
CA GLN A 800 31.68 -4.50 -9.64
C GLN A 800 30.49 -4.57 -10.61
N MET A 801 29.32 -5.01 -10.15
CA MET A 801 28.14 -5.21 -10.98
C MET A 801 27.01 -4.29 -10.55
N ASP A 802 26.50 -3.52 -11.50
CA ASP A 802 25.31 -2.69 -11.29
C ASP A 802 24.21 -3.08 -12.27
N ILE A 803 22.96 -3.02 -11.80
CA ILE A 803 21.80 -3.21 -12.68
C ILE A 803 21.37 -1.84 -13.19
N GLY A 804 21.44 -1.65 -14.51
CA GLY A 804 21.12 -0.35 -15.10
C GLY A 804 19.64 -0.14 -15.37
N ALA A 805 19.04 -1.08 -16.11
CA ALA A 805 17.62 -1.03 -16.46
C ALA A 805 17.03 -2.43 -16.60
N VAL A 806 15.75 -2.55 -16.22
CA VAL A 806 14.93 -3.75 -16.43
C VAL A 806 13.82 -3.43 -17.41
N THR A 807 13.79 -4.17 -18.53
CA THR A 807 12.78 -4.02 -19.59
C THR A 807 11.99 -5.31 -19.76
N VAL A 808 10.66 -5.22 -19.66
CA VAL A 808 9.75 -6.36 -19.85
C VAL A 808 9.14 -6.31 -21.24
N CYS A 809 9.37 -7.36 -22.03
CA CYS A 809 8.75 -7.54 -23.34
C CYS A 809 7.36 -8.16 -23.18
N VAL A 810 6.35 -7.55 -23.78
CA VAL A 810 4.96 -7.98 -23.71
C VAL A 810 4.40 -8.13 -25.11
N ASN A 811 3.88 -9.31 -25.43
CA ASN A 811 3.10 -9.53 -26.65
C ASN A 811 1.61 -9.33 -26.29
N PRO A 812 0.92 -8.31 -26.83
CA PRO A 812 -0.46 -8.00 -26.46
C PRO A 812 -1.44 -9.16 -26.75
N ASP A 813 -1.21 -9.92 -27.82
CA ASP A 813 -2.04 -11.08 -28.17
C ASP A 813 -1.81 -12.30 -27.25
N ASN A 814 -0.72 -12.30 -26.46
CA ASN A 814 -0.33 -13.40 -25.57
C ASN A 814 -0.26 -12.94 -24.10
N SER A 815 -1.06 -11.95 -23.70
CA SER A 815 -1.04 -11.40 -22.34
C SER A 815 -2.08 -12.03 -21.41
N PHE A 816 -3.24 -12.42 -21.95
CA PHE A 816 -4.36 -12.99 -21.20
C PHE A 816 -4.55 -14.46 -21.56
N LEU A 817 -4.72 -15.31 -20.53
CA LEU A 817 -5.07 -16.72 -20.67
C LEU A 817 -6.54 -16.88 -21.05
N GLU A 818 -7.41 -16.14 -20.36
CA GLU A 818 -8.86 -16.14 -20.55
C GLU A 818 -9.43 -14.81 -20.03
N ASN A 819 -10.26 -14.12 -20.82
CA ASN A 819 -10.88 -12.83 -20.46
C ASN A 819 -9.87 -11.83 -19.84
N ARG A 820 -10.02 -11.48 -18.55
CA ARG A 820 -9.09 -10.60 -17.80
C ARG A 820 -8.05 -11.35 -16.95
N PHE A 821 -7.99 -12.68 -17.05
CA PHE A 821 -7.01 -13.51 -16.34
C PHE A 821 -5.66 -13.46 -17.07
N MET A 822 -4.67 -12.77 -16.50
CA MET A 822 -3.32 -12.68 -17.08
C MET A 822 -2.46 -13.90 -16.74
N PHE A 823 -1.40 -14.10 -17.53
CA PHE A 823 -0.34 -15.03 -17.14
C PHE A 823 0.22 -14.65 -15.75
N PRO A 824 0.28 -15.59 -14.79
CA PRO A 824 0.59 -15.27 -13.39
C PRO A 824 1.88 -14.46 -13.17
N THR A 825 2.94 -14.79 -13.91
CA THR A 825 4.23 -14.11 -13.79
C THR A 825 4.29 -12.79 -14.57
N LEU A 826 3.45 -12.61 -15.59
CA LEU A 826 3.43 -11.36 -16.36
C LEU A 826 2.99 -10.20 -15.49
N TRP A 827 1.99 -10.43 -14.61
CA TRP A 827 1.53 -9.41 -13.69
C TRP A 827 2.62 -8.97 -12.70
N ASN A 828 3.36 -9.94 -12.14
CA ASN A 828 4.45 -9.66 -11.22
C ASN A 828 5.62 -8.96 -11.92
N GLN A 829 5.92 -9.34 -13.16
CA GLN A 829 6.91 -8.67 -13.99
C GLN A 829 6.56 -7.19 -14.22
N CYS A 830 5.31 -6.76 -14.04
CA CYS A 830 4.90 -5.36 -14.14
C CYS A 830 4.79 -4.62 -12.78
N LEU A 831 5.43 -5.11 -11.70
CA LEU A 831 5.40 -4.46 -10.38
C LEU A 831 6.26 -3.18 -10.34
N GLU A 832 5.78 -2.16 -9.62
CA GLU A 832 6.55 -0.95 -9.32
C GLU A 832 7.82 -1.28 -8.52
N GLY A 833 8.90 -0.52 -8.75
CA GLY A 833 10.22 -0.77 -8.16
C GLY A 833 11.03 -1.89 -8.83
N TRP A 834 10.40 -2.75 -9.64
CA TRP A 834 11.04 -3.90 -10.30
C TRP A 834 11.29 -3.70 -11.80
N ILE A 835 10.66 -2.70 -12.42
CA ILE A 835 10.80 -2.41 -13.85
C ILE A 835 10.95 -0.93 -14.15
N ASN A 836 11.68 -0.65 -15.21
CA ASN A 836 11.83 0.69 -15.77
C ASN A 836 10.98 0.85 -17.04
N ASN A 837 11.00 -0.17 -17.90
CA ASN A 837 10.40 -0.08 -19.24
C ASN A 837 9.51 -1.29 -19.53
N ILE A 838 8.38 -1.06 -20.19
CA ILE A 838 7.55 -2.09 -20.80
C ILE A 838 7.60 -1.90 -22.31
N LEU A 839 7.98 -2.96 -23.00
CA LEU A 839 8.11 -2.99 -24.44
C LEU A 839 7.02 -3.86 -25.04
N PHE A 840 6.01 -3.25 -25.65
CA PHE A 840 5.00 -3.97 -26.40
C PHE A 840 5.55 -4.35 -27.78
N ILE A 841 5.68 -5.65 -28.04
CA ILE A 841 6.13 -6.17 -29.33
C ILE A 841 4.95 -6.83 -30.02
N ALA A 842 4.51 -6.22 -31.13
CA ALA A 842 3.41 -6.72 -31.94
C ALA A 842 3.84 -6.93 -33.39
N SER A 843 3.43 -8.06 -33.97
CA SER A 843 3.80 -8.46 -35.33
C SER A 843 3.13 -7.63 -36.42
N LYS A 844 2.02 -6.95 -36.13
CA LYS A 844 1.33 -6.01 -37.03
C LYS A 844 0.61 -4.93 -36.24
N LYS A 845 0.57 -3.71 -36.78
CA LYS A 845 -0.26 -2.62 -36.26
C LYS A 845 -1.71 -2.82 -36.68
N SER A 846 -2.52 -3.43 -35.81
CA SER A 846 -3.96 -3.64 -36.00
C SER A 846 -4.77 -2.87 -34.95
N GLU A 847 -6.03 -2.54 -35.24
CA GLU A 847 -6.93 -1.88 -34.26
C GLU A 847 -7.10 -2.72 -32.99
N LYS A 848 -7.22 -4.04 -33.14
CA LYS A 848 -7.29 -4.99 -32.03
C LYS A 848 -6.05 -4.88 -31.12
N ASN A 849 -4.85 -4.84 -31.70
CA ASN A 849 -3.60 -4.75 -30.93
C ASN A 849 -3.48 -3.40 -30.23
N LEU A 850 -3.88 -2.32 -30.89
CA LEU A 850 -3.88 -0.98 -30.28
C LEU A 850 -4.86 -0.90 -29.10
N HIS A 851 -6.03 -1.53 -29.22
CA HIS A 851 -7.00 -1.60 -28.12
C HIS A 851 -6.48 -2.43 -26.94
N LEU A 852 -5.85 -3.59 -27.20
CA LEU A 852 -5.24 -4.42 -26.16
C LEU A 852 -4.07 -3.72 -25.47
N ILE A 853 -3.21 -3.04 -26.23
CA ILE A 853 -2.10 -2.23 -25.68
C ILE A 853 -2.67 -1.17 -24.74
N LYS A 854 -3.69 -0.40 -25.18
CA LYS A 854 -4.34 0.60 -24.32
C LYS A 854 -4.95 -0.01 -23.06
N LYS A 855 -5.61 -1.17 -23.17
CA LYS A 855 -6.18 -1.91 -22.02
C LYS A 855 -5.09 -2.27 -21.02
N ILE A 856 -3.98 -2.88 -21.47
CA ILE A 856 -2.86 -3.27 -20.60
C ILE A 856 -2.14 -2.04 -20.05
N GLU A 857 -1.90 -1.02 -20.86
CA GLU A 857 -1.31 0.25 -20.44
C GLU A 857 -2.12 0.89 -19.31
N GLN A 858 -3.45 0.95 -19.41
CA GLN A 858 -4.30 1.46 -18.34
C GLN A 858 -4.19 0.62 -17.06
N LEU A 859 -4.10 -0.71 -17.18
CA LEU A 859 -3.93 -1.60 -16.02
C LEU A 859 -2.56 -1.39 -15.35
N VAL A 860 -1.50 -1.21 -16.14
CA VAL A 860 -0.14 -1.04 -15.60
C VAL A 860 0.09 0.37 -15.07
N LYS A 861 -0.37 1.43 -15.76
CA LYS A 861 -0.20 2.81 -15.28
C LYS A 861 -0.92 3.05 -13.94
N LYS A 862 -2.03 2.35 -13.67
CA LYS A 862 -2.68 2.34 -12.35
C LYS A 862 -1.77 1.77 -11.23
N LYS A 863 -0.71 1.04 -11.58
CA LYS A 863 0.15 0.28 -10.67
C LYS A 863 1.56 0.86 -10.57
N ASN A 864 2.12 1.27 -11.70
CA ASN A 864 3.45 1.88 -11.79
C ASN A 864 3.31 3.11 -12.70
N HIS A 865 3.20 4.28 -12.07
CA HIS A 865 3.04 5.55 -12.79
C HIS A 865 4.33 5.99 -13.49
N GLN A 866 5.48 5.50 -13.01
CA GLN A 866 6.82 5.88 -13.47
C GLN A 866 7.36 4.99 -14.59
N VAL A 867 6.64 3.93 -14.98
CA VAL A 867 7.10 3.01 -16.03
C VAL A 867 7.05 3.67 -17.41
N ASN A 868 8.12 3.51 -18.18
CA ASN A 868 8.16 3.91 -19.58
C ASN A 868 7.47 2.85 -20.43
N ILE A 869 6.53 3.25 -21.28
CA ILE A 869 5.84 2.34 -22.20
C ILE A 869 6.32 2.59 -23.61
N LEU A 870 6.96 1.57 -24.18
CA LEU A 870 7.53 1.57 -25.52
C LEU A 870 6.73 0.61 -26.41
N THR A 871 6.61 0.92 -27.69
CA THR A 871 5.87 0.07 -28.65
C THR A 871 6.72 -0.20 -29.88
N VAL A 872 6.80 -1.47 -30.27
CA VAL A 872 7.55 -1.94 -31.44
C VAL A 872 6.60 -2.70 -32.35
N PHE A 873 6.46 -2.19 -33.58
CA PHE A 873 5.74 -2.84 -34.66
C PHE A 873 6.74 -3.28 -35.72
N ASP A 874 6.57 -4.48 -36.27
CA ASP A 874 7.41 -5.03 -37.35
C ASP A 874 8.93 -5.00 -37.07
N GLY A 875 9.32 -5.07 -35.79
CA GLY A 875 10.73 -5.05 -35.37
C GLY A 875 11.43 -3.70 -35.51
N GLN A 876 10.69 -2.62 -35.77
CA GLN A 876 11.22 -1.26 -35.84
C GLN A 876 11.05 -0.55 -34.49
N LEU A 877 12.18 -0.21 -33.86
CA LEU A 877 12.24 0.73 -32.74
C LEU A 877 12.22 2.15 -33.32
N ASN A 878 11.31 2.99 -32.84
CA ASN A 878 11.28 4.38 -33.24
C ASN A 878 12.21 5.19 -32.31
N MET A 879 13.18 5.91 -32.87
CA MET A 879 14.04 6.91 -32.20
C MET A 879 15.22 6.39 -31.34
N SER A 880 16.29 7.19 -31.30
CA SER A 880 17.47 6.99 -30.46
C SER A 880 17.15 7.09 -28.95
N SER A 881 16.14 7.89 -28.59
CA SER A 881 15.68 8.06 -27.21
C SER A 881 15.21 6.76 -26.56
N ASP A 882 14.54 5.88 -27.32
CA ASP A 882 14.00 4.63 -26.81
C ASP A 882 15.12 3.63 -26.48
N ILE A 883 16.22 3.69 -27.23
CA ILE A 883 17.43 2.89 -26.98
C ILE A 883 18.10 3.39 -25.69
N ASP A 884 18.20 4.69 -25.48
CA ASP A 884 18.79 5.27 -24.28
C ASP A 884 18.02 4.87 -23.01
N LEU A 885 16.69 4.78 -23.07
CA LEU A 885 15.85 4.32 -21.96
C LEU A 885 16.10 2.84 -21.60
N ILE A 886 16.31 1.97 -22.60
CA ILE A 886 16.64 0.55 -22.38
C ILE A 886 18.09 0.40 -21.90
N LEU A 887 18.98 1.30 -22.32
CA LEU A 887 20.41 1.27 -22.01
C LEU A 887 20.84 2.13 -20.81
N SER A 888 19.89 2.70 -20.08
CA SER A 888 20.21 3.49 -18.90
C SER A 888 21.08 2.73 -17.89
N GLU A 889 22.07 3.42 -17.33
CA GLU A 889 23.04 2.84 -16.41
C GLU A 889 22.58 2.88 -14.94
N ASN A 890 21.69 3.78 -14.58
CA ASN A 890 21.29 4.02 -13.18
C ASN A 890 19.77 4.02 -12.95
N SER A 891 18.95 3.86 -14.00
CA SER A 891 17.49 3.98 -13.87
C SER A 891 16.87 2.98 -12.90
N PHE A 892 17.44 1.79 -12.69
CA PHE A 892 16.88 0.78 -11.79
C PHE A 892 17.16 1.05 -10.29
N ASN A 893 18.19 1.83 -9.99
CA ASN A 893 18.66 2.11 -8.62
C ASN A 893 18.38 3.55 -8.19
N THR A 894 17.33 4.18 -8.73
CA THR A 894 16.85 5.46 -8.20
C THR A 894 16.21 5.25 -6.81
N ASP A 895 16.36 6.24 -5.93
CA ASP A 895 15.85 6.17 -4.56
C ASP A 895 14.35 5.85 -4.51
N GLU A 896 13.57 6.38 -5.45
CA GLU A 896 12.11 6.12 -5.56
C GLU A 896 11.79 4.66 -5.90
N LEU A 897 12.54 4.05 -6.83
CA LEU A 897 12.33 2.65 -7.21
C LEU A 897 12.86 1.68 -6.15
N ILE A 898 13.95 2.04 -5.46
CA ILE A 898 14.44 1.30 -4.28
C ILE A 898 13.37 1.35 -3.19
N ARG A 899 12.86 2.54 -2.86
CA ARG A 899 11.81 2.74 -1.85
C ARG A 899 10.57 1.89 -2.15
N SER A 900 10.02 2.00 -3.36
CA SER A 900 8.83 1.22 -3.75
C SER A 900 9.06 -0.29 -3.69
N ARG A 901 10.21 -0.78 -4.17
CA ARG A 901 10.59 -2.20 -4.11
C ARG A 901 10.58 -2.76 -2.69
N HIS A 902 11.17 -2.03 -1.75
CA HIS A 902 11.28 -2.47 -0.36
C HIS A 902 9.95 -2.37 0.40
N LEU A 903 9.08 -1.42 0.07
CA LEU A 903 7.74 -1.32 0.64
C LEU A 903 6.79 -2.39 0.11
N ILE A 904 6.83 -2.70 -1.19
CA ILE A 904 5.96 -3.70 -1.84
C ILE A 904 6.38 -5.13 -1.47
N THR A 905 7.68 -5.41 -1.52
CA THR A 905 8.23 -6.74 -1.26
C THR A 905 9.27 -6.69 -0.14
N PRO A 906 8.86 -6.54 1.13
CA PRO A 906 9.81 -6.48 2.24
C PRO A 906 10.62 -7.77 2.33
N ASN A 907 11.88 -7.65 2.74
CA ASN A 907 12.82 -8.75 2.97
C ASN A 907 13.13 -9.62 1.73
N TRP A 908 12.92 -9.08 0.52
CA TRP A 908 13.27 -9.78 -0.72
C TRP A 908 14.76 -10.16 -0.83
N MET A 909 15.61 -9.51 -0.04
CA MET A 909 17.06 -9.71 0.06
C MET A 909 17.49 -10.85 1.01
N ASP A 910 16.58 -11.43 1.78
CA ASP A 910 16.94 -12.43 2.81
C ASP A 910 17.51 -13.72 2.17
N PRO A 911 18.78 -14.07 2.43
CA PRO A 911 19.43 -15.23 1.83
C PRO A 911 18.84 -16.57 2.29
N GLN A 912 18.07 -16.63 3.40
CA GLN A 912 17.38 -17.85 3.81
C GLN A 912 16.20 -18.21 2.89
N THR A 913 15.77 -17.28 2.03
CA THR A 913 14.73 -17.49 1.02
C THR A 913 15.36 -17.80 -0.35
N SER A 914 15.95 -18.99 -0.49
CA SER A 914 16.70 -19.38 -1.70
C SER A 914 15.88 -19.42 -3.00
N LYS A 915 14.55 -19.42 -2.91
CA LYS A 915 13.60 -19.15 -4.00
C LYS A 915 12.52 -18.21 -3.47
N THR A 916 11.99 -17.32 -4.32
CA THR A 916 10.75 -16.61 -3.98
C THR A 916 9.73 -17.60 -3.41
N GLN A 917 9.13 -17.28 -2.26
CA GLN A 917 8.04 -18.09 -1.67
C GLN A 917 6.77 -18.09 -2.55
N TYR A 918 6.81 -17.41 -3.70
CA TYR A 918 5.68 -17.11 -4.57
C TYR A 918 5.67 -18.07 -5.76
N SER A 919 5.22 -19.30 -5.55
CA SER A 919 4.88 -20.17 -6.68
C SER A 919 3.67 -19.61 -7.43
N ALA A 920 3.74 -19.53 -8.76
CA ALA A 920 2.64 -19.08 -9.60
C ALA A 920 1.36 -19.91 -9.33
N ALA A 921 0.21 -19.24 -9.29
CA ALA A 921 -1.08 -19.89 -9.03
C ALA A 921 -1.43 -20.98 -10.06
N VAL A 922 -1.01 -20.76 -11.32
CA VAL A 922 -1.13 -21.71 -12.42
C VAL A 922 0.28 -21.93 -12.98
N PRO A 923 0.96 -23.04 -12.63
CA PRO A 923 2.31 -23.30 -13.11
C PRO A 923 2.28 -23.71 -14.60
N VAL A 924 3.03 -22.97 -15.42
CA VAL A 924 3.25 -23.34 -16.82
C VAL A 924 4.55 -24.12 -16.92
N VAL A 925 4.45 -25.42 -17.25
CA VAL A 925 5.56 -26.37 -17.26
C VAL A 925 6.03 -26.62 -18.70
N ASP A 926 7.33 -26.88 -18.86
CA ASP A 926 7.92 -27.30 -20.13
C ASP A 926 8.05 -28.83 -20.20
N VAL A 927 7.51 -29.41 -21.26
CA VAL A 927 7.68 -30.83 -21.60
C VAL A 927 8.49 -30.96 -22.88
N LYS A 928 9.71 -31.50 -22.77
CA LYS A 928 10.60 -31.76 -23.91
C LYS A 928 10.39 -33.18 -24.46
N LEU A 929 10.24 -33.29 -25.77
CA LEU A 929 10.17 -34.53 -26.53
C LEU A 929 11.31 -34.56 -27.55
N VAL A 930 12.15 -35.60 -27.51
CA VAL A 930 13.26 -35.82 -28.46
C VAL A 930 12.93 -37.02 -29.33
N PHE A 931 13.11 -36.88 -30.66
CA PHE A 931 12.75 -37.90 -31.64
C PHE A 931 13.69 -37.89 -32.86
N ASP A 932 13.67 -38.98 -33.64
CA ASP A 932 14.62 -39.26 -34.73
C ASP A 932 14.07 -39.02 -36.14
N LYS A 933 12.75 -39.08 -36.35
CA LYS A 933 12.15 -38.98 -37.69
C LYS A 933 11.81 -37.56 -38.15
N GLU A 934 11.81 -37.40 -39.48
CA GLU A 934 11.34 -36.20 -40.18
C GLU A 934 9.81 -36.08 -40.15
N LEU A 935 9.29 -34.86 -39.99
CA LEU A 935 7.84 -34.60 -39.97
C LEU A 935 7.30 -34.12 -41.33
N ASP A 936 6.00 -34.30 -41.54
CA ASP A 936 5.30 -33.68 -42.67
C ASP A 936 4.93 -32.23 -42.30
N LYS A 937 5.51 -31.26 -43.02
CA LYS A 937 5.34 -29.83 -42.74
C LYS A 937 3.88 -29.39 -42.80
N THR A 938 3.10 -29.90 -43.76
CA THR A 938 1.71 -29.50 -43.94
C THR A 938 0.80 -30.03 -42.83
N LEU A 939 0.93 -31.32 -42.48
CA LEU A 939 0.18 -31.92 -41.37
C LEU A 939 0.57 -31.29 -40.04
N PHE A 940 1.86 -31.05 -39.82
CA PHE A 940 2.35 -30.43 -38.59
C PHE A 940 1.77 -29.03 -38.37
N ILE A 941 1.78 -28.17 -39.39
CA ILE A 941 1.20 -26.82 -39.31
C ILE A 941 -0.31 -26.90 -39.02
N GLN A 942 -1.04 -27.78 -39.72
CA GLN A 942 -2.48 -27.95 -39.50
C GLN A 942 -2.80 -28.38 -38.05
N ARG A 943 -1.99 -29.28 -37.48
CA ARG A 943 -2.16 -29.73 -36.09
C ARG A 943 -1.81 -28.65 -35.08
N LEU A 944 -0.76 -27.86 -35.33
CA LEU A 944 -0.42 -26.71 -34.48
C LEU A 944 -1.55 -25.68 -34.45
N THR A 945 -2.09 -25.30 -35.61
CA THR A 945 -3.19 -24.33 -35.69
C THR A 945 -4.45 -24.80 -34.96
N GLY A 946 -4.67 -26.13 -34.89
CA GLY A 946 -5.80 -26.72 -34.16
C GLY A 946 -5.67 -26.67 -32.63
N LEU A 947 -4.47 -26.44 -32.07
CA LEU A 947 -4.27 -26.35 -30.61
C LEU A 947 -5.07 -25.21 -29.99
N LYS A 948 -5.31 -24.12 -30.73
CA LYS A 948 -6.05 -22.96 -30.24
C LYS A 948 -7.52 -23.29 -29.93
N GLU A 949 -8.13 -24.17 -30.73
CA GLU A 949 -9.53 -24.60 -30.53
C GLU A 949 -9.68 -25.62 -29.39
N GLN A 950 -8.56 -26.20 -28.93
CA GLN A 950 -8.52 -27.20 -27.87
C GLN A 950 -8.26 -26.59 -26.48
N LEU A 951 -8.11 -25.26 -26.38
CA LEU A 951 -7.87 -24.59 -25.10
C LEU A 951 -9.11 -24.71 -24.20
N ALA A 952 -8.95 -25.39 -23.06
CA ALA A 952 -9.95 -25.44 -22.00
C ALA A 952 -9.91 -24.19 -21.12
N GLY A 953 -11.02 -23.86 -20.45
CA GLY A 953 -11.04 -22.83 -19.41
C GLY A 953 -10.25 -23.26 -18.16
N TYR A 954 -10.22 -22.40 -17.13
CA TYR A 954 -9.55 -22.73 -15.87
C TYR A 954 -9.96 -24.12 -15.34
N PRO A 955 -9.03 -24.98 -14.86
CA PRO A 955 -7.62 -24.76 -14.53
C PRO A 955 -6.65 -24.93 -15.71
N PHE A 956 -7.14 -24.79 -16.94
CA PHE A 956 -6.36 -24.84 -18.18
C PHE A 956 -5.68 -26.20 -18.40
N HIS A 957 -6.30 -27.29 -17.93
CA HIS A 957 -5.69 -28.61 -17.95
C HIS A 957 -5.42 -29.09 -19.38
N GLY A 958 -4.17 -29.43 -19.69
CA GLY A 958 -3.75 -29.89 -21.01
C GLY A 958 -3.51 -28.77 -22.03
N ASN A 959 -3.68 -27.49 -21.65
CA ASN A 959 -3.51 -26.38 -22.57
C ASN A 959 -2.04 -26.15 -22.94
N VAL A 960 -1.75 -26.09 -24.24
CA VAL A 960 -0.42 -25.75 -24.79
C VAL A 960 -0.43 -24.31 -25.28
N TYR A 961 0.39 -23.44 -24.67
CA TYR A 961 0.44 -22.01 -25.03
C TYR A 961 1.60 -21.66 -25.95
N HIS A 962 2.71 -22.40 -25.86
CA HIS A 962 3.90 -22.14 -26.66
C HIS A 962 4.62 -23.43 -27.02
N VAL A 963 5.07 -23.56 -28.27
CA VAL A 963 5.84 -24.71 -28.76
C VAL A 963 7.12 -24.21 -29.41
N ARG A 964 8.26 -24.77 -29.02
CA ARG A 964 9.57 -24.45 -29.63
C ARG A 964 10.37 -25.70 -29.92
N GLY A 965 11.29 -25.66 -30.87
CA GLY A 965 12.17 -26.81 -31.10
C GLY A 965 13.00 -26.73 -32.36
N GLN A 966 13.72 -27.80 -32.64
CA GLN A 966 14.44 -28.00 -33.90
C GLN A 966 13.93 -29.29 -34.54
N VAL A 967 13.41 -29.17 -35.76
CA VAL A 967 12.77 -30.28 -36.47
C VAL A 967 13.26 -30.35 -37.91
N GLN A 968 13.43 -31.57 -38.39
CA GLN A 968 13.68 -31.86 -39.81
C GLN A 968 12.35 -32.18 -40.52
N PHE A 969 12.12 -31.58 -41.69
CA PHE A 969 10.93 -31.85 -42.50
C PHE A 969 11.26 -32.69 -43.73
N LEU A 970 10.35 -33.55 -44.18
CA LEU A 970 10.53 -34.50 -45.30
C LEU A 970 11.06 -33.90 -46.62
N LYS A 971 10.88 -32.58 -46.84
CA LYS A 971 11.29 -31.87 -48.06
C LYS A 971 12.51 -30.96 -47.86
N GLU A 972 13.00 -30.82 -46.63
CA GLU A 972 14.06 -29.87 -46.25
C GLU A 972 15.23 -30.65 -45.63
N LYS A 973 16.42 -30.60 -46.26
CA LYS A 973 17.62 -31.31 -45.76
C LYS A 973 18.27 -30.62 -44.54
N SER A 974 17.92 -29.37 -44.27
CA SER A 974 18.42 -28.59 -43.15
C SER A 974 17.47 -28.67 -41.96
N MET A 975 18.01 -28.72 -40.74
CA MET A 975 17.22 -28.53 -39.53
C MET A 975 16.57 -27.14 -39.52
N CYS A 976 15.32 -27.08 -39.12
CA CYS A 976 14.57 -25.85 -38.97
C CYS A 976 14.28 -25.61 -37.48
N GLU A 977 14.62 -24.41 -37.01
CA GLU A 977 14.21 -23.91 -35.71
C GLU A 977 12.79 -23.38 -35.82
N LEU A 978 11.92 -23.76 -34.88
CA LEU A 978 10.51 -23.37 -34.88
C LEU A 978 10.10 -22.78 -33.55
N GLN A 979 9.21 -21.78 -33.62
CA GLN A 979 8.51 -21.20 -32.49
C GLN A 979 7.05 -20.97 -32.88
N TYR A 980 6.13 -21.46 -32.06
CA TYR A 980 4.69 -21.32 -32.25
C TYR A 980 4.03 -20.79 -30.98
N ILE A 981 3.21 -19.75 -31.14
CA ILE A 981 2.43 -19.13 -30.07
C ILE A 981 0.95 -19.40 -30.33
N THR A 982 0.31 -20.17 -29.45
CA THR A 982 -1.04 -20.70 -29.68
C THR A 982 -2.09 -19.59 -29.69
N LEU A 983 -2.04 -18.63 -28.76
CA LEU A 983 -3.07 -17.58 -28.63
C LEU A 983 -3.10 -16.64 -29.84
N SER A 984 -1.93 -16.19 -30.32
CA SER A 984 -1.80 -15.35 -31.52
C SER A 984 -1.87 -16.15 -32.83
N ASN A 985 -1.82 -17.49 -32.76
CA ASN A 985 -1.68 -18.40 -33.90
C ASN A 985 -0.50 -18.05 -34.82
N GLN A 986 0.61 -17.61 -34.22
CA GLN A 986 1.80 -17.17 -34.96
C GLN A 986 2.87 -18.27 -34.97
N LEU A 987 3.34 -18.60 -36.16
CA LEU A 987 4.40 -19.58 -36.40
C LEU A 987 5.61 -18.91 -37.04
N ILE A 988 6.78 -19.08 -36.43
CA ILE A 988 8.07 -18.62 -36.92
C ILE A 988 8.92 -19.87 -37.22
N ILE A 989 9.46 -19.96 -38.43
CA ILE A 989 10.34 -21.06 -38.86
C ILE A 989 11.60 -20.46 -39.49
N ASP A 990 12.73 -20.66 -38.83
CA ASP A 990 14.04 -20.22 -39.29
C ASP A 990 14.93 -21.42 -39.64
N LYS A 991 15.74 -21.31 -40.70
CA LYS A 991 16.70 -22.37 -41.05
C LYS A 991 17.93 -22.26 -40.15
N VAL A 992 18.33 -23.37 -39.53
CA VAL A 992 19.53 -23.39 -38.69
C VAL A 992 20.76 -23.20 -39.56
N THR A 993 21.43 -22.06 -39.41
CA THR A 993 22.75 -21.80 -40.02
C THR A 993 23.82 -22.37 -39.10
N LEU A 994 24.52 -23.41 -39.55
CA LEU A 994 25.66 -23.98 -38.81
C LEU A 994 26.75 -22.91 -38.70
N GLN A 995 27.11 -22.51 -37.47
CA GLN A 995 28.32 -21.72 -37.25
C GLN A 995 29.54 -22.56 -37.69
N PRO A 996 30.53 -21.97 -38.39
CA PRO A 996 31.76 -22.68 -38.72
C PRO A 996 32.48 -23.05 -37.43
N GLN A 997 32.58 -24.35 -37.15
CA GLN A 997 33.32 -24.86 -35.99
C GLN A 997 34.84 -24.63 -36.19
N PRO A 998 35.60 -24.39 -35.11
CA PRO A 998 37.06 -24.37 -35.18
C PRO A 998 37.59 -25.72 -35.69
N PRO A 999 38.68 -25.72 -36.49
CA PRO A 999 39.20 -26.93 -37.13
C PRO A 999 39.69 -27.92 -36.07
N GLY A 1000 39.07 -29.11 -36.01
CA GLY A 1000 39.53 -30.23 -35.15
C GLY A 1000 38.44 -31.07 -34.49
N GLN A 1001 37.17 -30.66 -34.50
CA GLN A 1001 36.07 -31.49 -33.97
C GLN A 1001 35.54 -32.46 -35.05
N LYS A 1002 35.62 -33.77 -34.77
CA LYS A 1002 34.94 -34.80 -35.58
C LYS A 1002 33.44 -34.50 -35.64
N LEU A 1003 32.81 -34.67 -36.81
CA LEU A 1003 31.35 -34.57 -36.97
C LEU A 1003 30.66 -35.41 -35.89
N GLN A 1004 30.16 -34.77 -34.83
CA GLN A 1004 29.27 -35.43 -33.90
C GLN A 1004 27.94 -35.65 -34.61
N SER A 1005 27.68 -36.92 -34.93
CA SER A 1005 26.37 -37.62 -34.97
C SER A 1005 25.11 -36.78 -35.25
N GLN A 1006 24.34 -37.19 -36.28
CA GLN A 1006 22.94 -36.85 -36.54
C GLN A 1006 22.26 -36.08 -35.39
N GLN A 1007 22.11 -34.75 -35.53
CA GLN A 1007 21.37 -33.96 -34.54
C GLN A 1007 19.91 -34.41 -34.55
N LYS A 1008 19.47 -35.05 -33.46
CA LYS A 1008 18.08 -35.48 -33.29
C LYS A 1008 17.13 -34.28 -33.22
N SER A 1009 15.90 -34.46 -33.72
CA SER A 1009 14.86 -33.45 -33.64
C SER A 1009 14.28 -33.39 -32.22
N PHE A 1010 13.86 -32.22 -31.77
CA PHE A 1010 13.20 -32.07 -30.48
C PHE A 1010 12.15 -30.96 -30.51
N LEU A 1011 11.14 -31.10 -29.67
CA LEU A 1011 10.08 -30.13 -29.41
C LEU A 1011 9.91 -29.94 -27.90
N VAL A 1012 9.72 -28.70 -27.47
CA VAL A 1012 9.40 -28.32 -26.11
C VAL A 1012 8.03 -27.66 -26.11
N PHE A 1013 7.09 -28.27 -25.40
CA PHE A 1013 5.73 -27.78 -25.21
C PHE A 1013 5.64 -27.08 -23.86
N SER A 1014 5.22 -25.82 -23.86
CA SER A 1014 4.98 -25.02 -22.66
C SER A 1014 3.48 -24.90 -22.42
N GLY A 1015 3.00 -25.35 -21.26
CA GLY A 1015 1.56 -25.42 -20.99
C GLY A 1015 1.21 -25.77 -19.56
N CYS A 1016 -0.10 -25.85 -19.28
CA CYS A 1016 -0.63 -26.14 -17.95
C CYS A 1016 -1.03 -27.62 -17.85
N HIS A 1017 -0.57 -28.32 -16.81
CA HIS A 1017 -0.89 -29.75 -16.56
C HIS A 1017 -0.71 -30.65 -17.79
N LEU A 1018 0.41 -30.50 -18.51
CA LEU A 1018 0.67 -31.25 -19.73
C LEU A 1018 1.00 -32.73 -19.44
N ASN A 1019 0.34 -33.63 -20.17
CA ASN A 1019 0.63 -35.06 -20.14
C ASN A 1019 1.62 -35.43 -21.26
N LYS A 1020 2.80 -35.95 -20.90
CA LYS A 1020 3.87 -36.33 -21.83
C LYS A 1020 3.39 -37.37 -22.86
N ASP A 1021 2.55 -38.32 -22.46
CA ASP A 1021 2.13 -39.41 -23.35
C ASP A 1021 1.06 -38.97 -24.35
N GLU A 1022 0.16 -38.08 -23.95
CA GLU A 1022 -0.79 -37.44 -24.87
C GLU A 1022 -0.05 -36.60 -25.93
N LEU A 1023 1.01 -35.88 -25.54
CA LEU A 1023 1.84 -35.12 -26.48
C LEU A 1023 2.61 -36.04 -27.44
N LYS A 1024 3.09 -37.21 -26.99
CA LYS A 1024 3.68 -38.22 -27.89
C LYS A 1024 2.65 -38.72 -28.91
N ILE A 1025 1.42 -38.98 -28.48
CA ILE A 1025 0.33 -39.41 -29.37
C ILE A 1025 0.01 -38.29 -30.38
N TRP A 1026 -0.11 -37.05 -29.91
CA TRP A 1026 -0.32 -35.89 -30.75
C TRP A 1026 0.78 -35.77 -31.83
N LEU A 1027 2.05 -35.92 -31.45
CA LEU A 1027 3.16 -35.85 -32.41
C LEU A 1027 3.11 -36.97 -33.45
N LYS A 1028 2.70 -38.18 -33.08
CA LYS A 1028 2.50 -39.30 -34.03
C LYS A 1028 1.46 -38.97 -35.10
N THR A 1029 0.46 -38.13 -34.80
CA THR A 1029 -0.53 -37.70 -35.80
C THR A 1029 0.02 -36.76 -36.86
N CYS A 1030 1.21 -36.20 -36.66
CA CYS A 1030 1.89 -35.33 -37.61
C CYS A 1030 2.71 -36.10 -38.66
N LEU A 1031 2.78 -37.43 -38.56
CA LEU A 1031 3.41 -38.28 -39.57
C LEU A 1031 2.45 -38.55 -40.74
N LYS A 1032 3.00 -38.57 -41.95
CA LYS A 1032 2.28 -39.03 -43.13
C LYS A 1032 2.09 -40.55 -43.05
N LYS A 1033 0.83 -41.04 -43.05
CA LYS A 1033 0.53 -42.47 -43.15
C LYS A 1033 0.95 -42.98 -44.54
N ILE A 1034 1.62 -44.14 -44.61
CA ILE A 1034 2.22 -44.66 -45.85
C ILE A 1034 1.14 -45.28 -46.78
N GLY A 1035 -0.10 -45.41 -46.31
CA GLY A 1035 -1.29 -45.76 -47.10
C GLY A 1035 -2.47 -46.10 -46.20
N SER A 1036 -3.68 -46.15 -46.77
CA SER A 1036 -4.87 -46.65 -46.08
C SER A 1036 -5.13 -48.12 -46.42
N GLN A 1037 -5.64 -48.90 -45.46
CA GLN A 1037 -6.12 -50.25 -45.73
C GLN A 1037 -7.26 -50.20 -46.75
N LYS A 1038 -7.29 -51.18 -47.66
CA LYS A 1038 -8.40 -51.37 -48.59
C LYS A 1038 -9.49 -52.19 -47.90
N PRO A 1039 -10.78 -51.79 -47.98
CA PRO A 1039 -11.87 -52.59 -47.46
C PRO A 1039 -12.00 -53.89 -48.28
N PHE A 1040 -12.48 -54.95 -47.64
CA PHE A 1040 -12.80 -56.20 -48.34
C PHE A 1040 -13.94 -55.97 -49.33
N LEU A 1041 -13.84 -56.60 -50.51
CA LEU A 1041 -14.91 -56.61 -51.49
C LEU A 1041 -16.00 -57.56 -51.02
N ASP A 1042 -17.20 -57.00 -50.89
CA ASP A 1042 -18.41 -57.76 -50.60
C ASP A 1042 -19.20 -58.05 -51.88
N ARG A 1043 -19.98 -59.13 -51.91
CA ARG A 1043 -20.68 -59.61 -53.13
C ARG A 1043 -21.60 -58.53 -53.74
N HIS A 1044 -22.20 -57.71 -52.89
CA HIS A 1044 -23.12 -56.63 -53.28
C HIS A 1044 -22.43 -55.38 -53.84
N GLN A 1045 -21.11 -55.27 -53.73
CA GLN A 1045 -20.32 -54.12 -54.21
C GLN A 1045 -19.74 -54.32 -55.61
N LEU A 1046 -19.95 -55.50 -56.23
CA LEU A 1046 -19.49 -55.80 -57.57
C LEU A 1046 -20.39 -55.12 -58.62
N SER A 1047 -19.77 -54.32 -59.50
CA SER A 1047 -20.50 -53.66 -60.59
C SER A 1047 -21.10 -54.67 -61.57
N ASN A 1048 -22.33 -54.42 -62.04
CA ASN A 1048 -23.01 -55.22 -63.06
C ASN A 1048 -22.17 -55.43 -64.33
N LYS A 1049 -21.30 -54.47 -64.69
CA LYS A 1049 -20.38 -54.61 -65.82
C LYS A 1049 -19.30 -55.67 -65.58
N LEU A 1050 -18.84 -55.78 -64.33
CA LEU A 1050 -17.78 -56.69 -63.91
C LEU A 1050 -18.32 -58.12 -63.79
N VAL A 1051 -19.54 -58.28 -63.28
CA VAL A 1051 -20.27 -59.57 -63.26
C VAL A 1051 -20.43 -60.13 -64.67
N ARG A 1052 -20.84 -59.30 -65.65
CA ARG A 1052 -20.95 -59.71 -67.07
C ARG A 1052 -19.60 -60.10 -67.68
N LEU A 1053 -18.52 -59.46 -67.26
CA LEU A 1053 -17.15 -59.76 -67.72
C LEU A 1053 -16.66 -61.10 -67.18
N ILE A 1054 -16.92 -61.39 -65.90
CA ILE A 1054 -16.63 -62.69 -65.27
C ILE A 1054 -17.44 -63.78 -65.97
N GLN A 1055 -18.75 -63.56 -66.16
CA GLN A 1055 -19.62 -64.50 -66.87
C GLN A 1055 -19.15 -64.78 -68.31
N LYS A 1056 -18.69 -63.76 -69.05
CA LYS A 1056 -18.14 -63.92 -70.41
C LYS A 1056 -16.82 -64.69 -70.42
N ARG A 1057 -16.01 -64.56 -69.37
CA ARG A 1057 -14.71 -65.26 -69.25
C ARG A 1057 -14.88 -66.74 -68.94
N HIS A 1058 -15.93 -67.09 -68.19
CA HIS A 1058 -16.24 -68.46 -67.76
C HIS A 1058 -17.34 -69.13 -68.58
N SER A 1059 -17.70 -68.59 -69.75
CA SER A 1059 -18.79 -69.13 -70.60
C SER A 1059 -18.44 -70.45 -71.29
N VAL A 1060 -17.17 -70.86 -71.27
CA VAL A 1060 -16.65 -72.08 -71.92
C VAL A 1060 -16.31 -73.15 -70.87
N ASP A 1061 -16.49 -72.85 -69.58
CA ASP A 1061 -16.18 -73.77 -68.50
C ASP A 1061 -17.22 -74.91 -68.44
N GLN A 1062 -16.81 -76.09 -67.94
CA GLN A 1062 -17.68 -77.26 -67.89
C GLN A 1062 -18.90 -77.02 -66.99
N LEU A 1063 -20.08 -77.29 -67.54
CA LEU A 1063 -21.35 -77.15 -66.84
C LEU A 1063 -21.52 -78.28 -65.82
N PRO A 1064 -22.23 -78.02 -64.69
CA PRO A 1064 -22.59 -79.07 -63.74
C PRO A 1064 -23.35 -80.22 -64.41
N PRO A 1065 -23.24 -81.46 -63.89
CA PRO A 1065 -23.97 -82.60 -64.43
C PRO A 1065 -25.47 -82.30 -64.55
N GLY A 1066 -26.00 -82.41 -65.77
CA GLY A 1066 -27.41 -82.16 -66.06
C GLY A 1066 -27.78 -80.74 -66.49
N TRP A 1067 -26.81 -79.87 -66.77
CA TRP A 1067 -27.02 -78.57 -67.40
C TRP A 1067 -26.41 -78.51 -68.80
N PHE A 1068 -27.12 -77.93 -69.77
CA PHE A 1068 -26.60 -77.68 -71.11
C PHE A 1068 -27.02 -76.30 -71.63
N PHE A 1069 -26.23 -75.72 -72.53
CA PHE A 1069 -26.50 -74.40 -73.11
C PHE A 1069 -27.13 -74.57 -74.50
N ASN A 1070 -28.33 -74.00 -74.69
CA ASN A 1070 -29.11 -74.18 -75.92
C ASN A 1070 -28.88 -73.09 -76.99
N GLY A 1071 -27.84 -72.27 -76.84
CA GLY A 1071 -27.55 -71.13 -77.72
C GLY A 1071 -28.19 -69.80 -77.29
N GLN A 1072 -29.17 -69.82 -76.37
CA GLN A 1072 -29.84 -68.60 -75.87
C GLN A 1072 -29.88 -68.51 -74.34
N SER A 1073 -29.93 -69.64 -73.62
CA SER A 1073 -30.00 -69.71 -72.14
C SER A 1073 -29.44 -71.04 -71.62
N TYR A 1074 -29.09 -71.11 -70.32
CA TYR A 1074 -28.70 -72.36 -69.67
C TYR A 1074 -29.94 -73.11 -69.20
N VAL A 1075 -30.06 -74.39 -69.55
CA VAL A 1075 -31.24 -75.22 -69.27
C VAL A 1075 -30.83 -76.49 -68.52
N SER A 1076 -31.53 -76.82 -67.44
CA SER A 1076 -31.35 -78.08 -66.71
C SER A 1076 -32.15 -79.22 -67.35
N LEU A 1077 -31.74 -80.47 -67.11
CA LEU A 1077 -32.50 -81.67 -67.47
C LEU A 1077 -33.88 -81.74 -66.78
N THR A 1078 -34.09 -80.98 -65.69
CA THR A 1078 -35.37 -80.84 -64.97
C THR A 1078 -36.26 -79.72 -65.53
N GLY A 1079 -35.80 -78.98 -66.55
CA GLY A 1079 -36.57 -77.94 -67.24
C GLY A 1079 -36.37 -76.51 -66.72
N GLU A 1080 -35.51 -76.28 -65.73
CA GLU A 1080 -35.20 -74.95 -65.20
C GLU A 1080 -34.34 -74.16 -66.21
N ARG A 1081 -34.65 -72.87 -66.39
CA ARG A 1081 -33.93 -71.99 -67.32
C ARG A 1081 -33.29 -70.82 -66.58
N SER A 1082 -31.99 -70.62 -66.78
CA SER A 1082 -31.26 -69.48 -66.22
C SER A 1082 -30.59 -68.66 -67.34
N PRO A 1083 -30.70 -67.31 -67.32
CA PRO A 1083 -29.93 -66.45 -68.21
C PRO A 1083 -28.43 -66.39 -67.83
N ASN A 1084 -28.09 -66.81 -66.62
CA ASN A 1084 -26.74 -66.78 -66.06
C ASN A 1084 -26.13 -68.18 -65.96
N HIS A 1085 -24.80 -68.28 -66.04
CA HIS A 1085 -24.10 -69.56 -65.88
C HIS A 1085 -24.47 -70.19 -64.52
N PRO A 1086 -24.78 -71.49 -64.43
CA PRO A 1086 -25.25 -72.13 -63.20
C PRO A 1086 -24.27 -71.98 -62.02
N ASN A 1087 -22.96 -72.01 -62.30
CA ASN A 1087 -21.89 -71.77 -61.31
C ASN A 1087 -21.43 -70.31 -61.21
N LEU A 1088 -22.20 -69.34 -61.74
CA LEU A 1088 -21.81 -67.92 -61.70
C LEU A 1088 -21.53 -67.46 -60.26
N ASP A 1089 -22.33 -67.93 -59.31
CA ASP A 1089 -22.16 -67.61 -57.90
C ASP A 1089 -20.82 -68.14 -57.35
N GLN A 1090 -20.41 -69.35 -57.72
CA GLN A 1090 -19.10 -69.89 -57.34
C GLN A 1090 -17.93 -69.12 -57.98
N PHE A 1091 -18.10 -68.64 -59.22
CA PHE A 1091 -17.09 -67.81 -59.88
C PHE A 1091 -16.97 -66.43 -59.25
N LEU A 1092 -18.09 -65.85 -58.83
CA LEU A 1092 -18.10 -64.59 -58.09
C LEU A 1092 -17.46 -64.78 -56.71
N ASP A 1093 -17.77 -65.87 -56.00
CA ASP A 1093 -17.18 -66.19 -54.69
C ASP A 1093 -15.66 -66.48 -54.81
N HIS A 1094 -15.23 -67.16 -55.87
CA HIS A 1094 -13.81 -67.38 -56.12
C HIS A 1094 -13.07 -66.08 -56.47
N TYR A 1095 -13.72 -65.20 -57.25
CA TYR A 1095 -13.16 -63.89 -57.60
C TYR A 1095 -13.07 -62.96 -56.38
N THR A 1096 -14.12 -62.87 -55.56
CA THR A 1096 -14.09 -62.10 -54.31
C THR A 1096 -13.08 -62.67 -53.34
N ALA A 1097 -12.98 -63.99 -53.18
CA ALA A 1097 -11.97 -64.64 -52.34
C ALA A 1097 -10.54 -64.32 -52.82
N THR A 1098 -10.28 -64.39 -54.13
CA THR A 1098 -8.97 -64.07 -54.71
C THR A 1098 -8.62 -62.60 -54.51
N LYS A 1099 -9.56 -61.68 -54.77
CA LYS A 1099 -9.35 -60.24 -54.55
C LYS A 1099 -9.23 -59.87 -53.08
N ASN A 1100 -9.98 -60.51 -52.20
CA ASN A 1100 -9.86 -60.34 -50.75
C ASN A 1100 -8.53 -60.89 -50.22
N SER A 1101 -7.99 -61.95 -50.82
CA SER A 1101 -6.62 -62.43 -50.55
C SER A 1101 -5.56 -61.41 -51.00
N GLU A 1102 -5.69 -60.84 -52.20
CA GLU A 1102 -4.82 -59.73 -52.66
C GLU A 1102 -4.91 -58.50 -51.73
N ILE A 1103 -6.11 -58.13 -51.29
CA ILE A 1103 -6.35 -57.05 -50.32
C ILE A 1103 -5.72 -57.38 -48.97
N THR A 1104 -5.82 -58.62 -48.50
CA THR A 1104 -5.19 -59.06 -47.26
C THR A 1104 -3.67 -58.91 -47.33
N ASN A 1105 -3.05 -59.32 -48.44
CA ASN A 1105 -1.61 -59.18 -48.64
C ASN A 1105 -1.18 -57.72 -48.76
N TYR A 1106 -1.99 -56.88 -49.43
CA TYR A 1106 -1.78 -55.43 -49.50
C TYR A 1106 -1.89 -54.78 -48.11
N ASN A 1107 -2.94 -55.09 -47.34
CA ASN A 1107 -3.17 -54.55 -46.00
C ASN A 1107 -2.04 -55.00 -45.05
N LYS A 1108 -1.61 -56.27 -45.08
CA LYS A 1108 -0.44 -56.75 -44.34
C LYS A 1108 0.85 -56.01 -44.70
N LYS A 1109 1.06 -55.70 -45.99
CA LYS A 1109 2.22 -54.92 -46.45
C LYS A 1109 2.17 -53.47 -45.96
N ILE A 1110 0.99 -52.85 -46.01
CA ILE A 1110 0.76 -51.50 -45.46
C ILE A 1110 0.92 -51.48 -43.95
N ASP A 1111 0.44 -52.50 -43.23
CA ASP A 1111 0.59 -52.64 -41.78
C ASP A 1111 2.06 -52.78 -41.40
N LYS A 1112 2.83 -53.61 -42.11
CA LYS A 1112 4.28 -53.72 -41.91
C LYS A 1112 5.00 -52.40 -42.17
N GLN A 1113 4.65 -51.68 -43.24
CA GLN A 1113 5.23 -50.36 -43.54
C GLN A 1113 4.84 -49.30 -42.50
N ASN A 1114 3.62 -49.34 -41.97
CA ASN A 1114 3.19 -48.47 -40.88
C ASN A 1114 3.84 -48.84 -39.54
N GLN A 1115 4.13 -50.13 -39.29
CA GLN A 1115 4.91 -50.61 -38.15
C GLN A 1115 6.39 -50.18 -38.24
N GLU A 1116 6.95 -50.10 -39.45
CA GLU A 1116 8.29 -49.52 -39.68
C GLU A 1116 8.26 -47.96 -39.63
N ASN A 1117 7.06 -47.35 -39.69
CA ASN A 1117 6.86 -45.91 -39.60
C ASN A 1117 6.52 -45.40 -38.19
N ILE A 1118 7.25 -45.89 -37.18
CA ILE A 1118 7.08 -45.49 -35.78
C ILE A 1118 8.10 -44.40 -35.43
N LEU A 1119 7.63 -43.33 -34.76
CA LEU A 1119 8.48 -42.33 -34.10
C LEU A 1119 9.09 -42.95 -32.84
N GLN A 1120 10.42 -42.99 -32.76
CA GLN A 1120 11.11 -43.37 -31.53
C GLN A 1120 11.34 -42.12 -30.68
N PHE A 1121 10.97 -42.21 -29.40
CA PHE A 1121 11.21 -41.15 -28.43
C PHE A 1121 12.41 -41.51 -27.56
N PHE A 1122 13.26 -40.52 -27.31
CA PHE A 1122 14.41 -40.67 -26.42
C PHE A 1122 14.14 -39.90 -25.13
N GLU A 1123 14.48 -40.51 -24.00
CA GLU A 1123 14.61 -39.80 -22.73
C GLU A 1123 16.08 -39.39 -22.59
N GLU A 1124 16.34 -38.15 -22.18
CA GLU A 1124 17.68 -37.75 -21.72
C GLU A 1124 17.77 -38.16 -20.24
N ASP A 1125 18.92 -38.74 -19.87
CA ASP A 1125 19.31 -38.97 -18.46
C ASP A 1125 19.49 -37.66 -17.70
#